data_AF-A0A267E8Q0-F1
#
_entry.id   AF-A0A267E8Q0-F1
#
_cell.length_a   1.000
_cell.length_b   1.000
_cell.length_c   1.000
_cell.angle_alpha   90.00
_cell.angle_beta   90.00
_cell.angle_gamma   90.00
#
_symmetry.space_group_name_H-M   'P 1'
#
loop_
_entity.id
_entity.type
_entity.pdbx_description
1 polymer ?
#
loop_
_entity_poly.entity_id
_entity_poly.type
_entity_poly.pdbx_seq_one_letter_code
_entity_poly.pdbx_strand_id
1 'polypeptide(L)'
;MTSRLDRLYHLLESGGQQQAVRKSAAVQIGELARSMPHEAPQLLQRLAKLLRSRSWDTRVAAGQAVLAISAALAGPDGNSRPPACQRVRPPTSDSLLLQFEELDFAKIVRTGARLLSSDAETVDETGVSQVDRASLEQRLGLDERVSSHLGGSRQLAGIEDDDLRLVGSSGKVYSTMSVESAVEFVRQDSRSRKRPAESEEDSASADAAAADSAAGAVKFAKLESIEEEDQGDDQKVKLETEEAEVKQSDSVSEKNQPEEDWVFAEFADSLVRDMWHQEWEVRHGVAVGLRELLRHHRRWLGRRPCQRDDDEESHHQRCVEDLSLRLLCTLALDQLSDFVSDEVIAPVRETCGQVLGLLSTELTQHQLGCVVSSLLCLSRQPHWMISYGGLLGIKYILASRPRDAADLLPRVYSEIFNHIAAAKDDDVMASALSALVPVSTELCNSLPDRLPQLVSTLWDLLARMDDLSPATNTILSLLTALQAGGVSPDQFTEAQLSNQLQTLLPFLYDSLRSVRETAGRAVAAFASAGCACGRLPPACLAAVLRHLYQRCLLEELPETRSAVRASLLKLLDDLSDKVGQLAEALLVVENVAEMLALATQPSRQEFLEDDPFSAADPAAPPATPGVILGRLATFESRRSGSVGGGSSSCSGGGGGGGLYIGGSSSLSDSVERREAVVLEARLFALEMLSSMCSAALRPAAAATAASAERGKLLAEKIRQLTGCYLVSKLATHRFVAGLFCSGLSEVSAAISGDDSNSVRQGLLRCLTEVVYFEESLLHFKQMQLDCRLLLGELKEAGASAALPNIGPVLSLEACKTLVGPAAAKLTAELRDRVAAQLSAASVSVDKCSALIGLLNMR
;
A
#
# COMPACT_ATOMS: atom_id res chain seq x y z
N MET A 1 33.19 16.23 -20.58
CA MET A 1 32.37 17.08 -19.69
C MET A 1 30.91 16.74 -19.95
N THR A 2 30.21 16.05 -19.05
CA THR A 2 28.77 15.78 -19.19
C THR A 2 27.97 17.03 -18.84
N SER A 3 27.01 17.42 -19.67
CA SER A 3 26.19 18.60 -19.41
C SER A 3 25.28 18.38 -18.19
N ARG A 4 24.79 19.46 -17.56
CA ARG A 4 23.84 19.37 -16.44
C ARG A 4 22.57 18.61 -16.86
N LEU A 5 22.11 18.80 -18.10
CA LEU A 5 20.97 18.10 -18.66
C LEU A 5 21.24 16.59 -18.78
N ASP A 6 22.42 16.19 -19.25
CA ASP A 6 22.78 14.77 -19.36
C ASP A 6 22.82 14.08 -17.98
N ARG A 7 23.25 14.81 -16.94
CA ARG A 7 23.20 14.31 -15.55
C ARG A 7 21.76 14.08 -15.08
N LEU A 8 20.81 14.96 -15.44
CA LEU A 8 19.40 14.77 -15.08
C LEU A 8 18.80 13.54 -15.76
N TYR A 9 19.07 13.32 -17.05
CA TYR A 9 18.66 12.09 -17.75
C TYR A 9 19.31 10.84 -17.16
N HIS A 10 20.60 10.91 -16.81
CA HIS A 10 21.29 9.82 -16.15
C HIS A 10 20.70 9.53 -14.76
N LEU A 11 20.22 10.53 -14.02
CA LEU A 11 19.51 10.31 -12.74
C LEU A 11 18.15 9.62 -12.94
N LEU A 12 17.45 9.90 -14.04
CA LEU A 12 16.21 9.18 -14.37
C LEU A 12 16.45 7.70 -14.67
N GLU A 13 17.59 7.35 -15.25
CA GLU A 13 17.98 5.98 -15.61
C GLU A 13 18.63 5.23 -14.43
N SER A 14 19.60 5.86 -13.77
CA SER A 14 20.51 5.24 -12.82
C SER A 14 20.38 5.73 -11.38
N GLY A 15 19.36 6.54 -11.03
CA GLY A 15 19.22 7.26 -9.74
C GLY A 15 19.10 6.42 -8.47
N GLY A 16 19.71 5.24 -8.41
CA GLY A 16 19.59 4.25 -7.35
C GLY A 16 18.20 3.62 -7.30
N GLN A 17 17.97 2.85 -6.24
CA GLN A 17 16.64 2.34 -5.86
C GLN A 17 15.76 3.44 -5.22
N GLN A 18 16.24 4.68 -5.10
CA GLN A 18 15.52 5.77 -4.45
C GLN A 18 14.60 6.52 -5.42
N GLN A 19 13.31 6.19 -5.39
CA GLN A 19 12.26 6.81 -6.20
C GLN A 19 12.19 8.35 -6.04
N ALA A 20 12.54 8.88 -4.87
CA ALA A 20 12.56 10.32 -4.59
C ALA A 20 13.56 11.09 -5.47
N VAL A 21 14.73 10.51 -5.76
CA VAL A 21 15.77 11.15 -6.59
C VAL A 21 15.30 11.24 -8.04
N ARG A 22 14.72 10.15 -8.57
CA ARG A 22 14.15 10.12 -9.93
C ARG A 22 13.03 11.16 -10.08
N LYS A 23 12.15 11.27 -9.07
CA LYS A 23 11.08 12.27 -9.06
C LYS A 23 11.62 13.71 -9.03
N SER A 24 12.65 13.98 -8.23
CA SER A 24 13.31 15.30 -8.20
C SER A 24 13.94 15.67 -9.55
N ALA A 25 14.61 14.72 -10.21
CA ALA A 25 15.18 14.92 -11.54
C ALA A 25 14.09 15.20 -12.60
N ALA A 26 12.96 14.47 -12.55
CA ALA A 26 11.82 14.69 -13.43
C ALA A 26 11.22 16.10 -13.28
N VAL A 27 11.07 16.58 -12.05
CA VAL A 27 10.57 17.94 -11.77
C VAL A 27 11.53 19.00 -12.33
N GLN A 28 12.84 18.84 -12.15
CA GLN A 28 13.84 19.77 -12.70
C GLN A 28 13.80 19.84 -14.23
N ILE A 29 13.56 18.72 -14.92
CA ILE A 29 13.37 18.71 -16.38
C ILE A 29 12.10 19.49 -16.77
N GLY A 30 11.01 19.36 -16.00
CA GLY A 30 9.80 20.16 -16.21
C GLY A 30 10.02 21.66 -16.01
N GLU A 31 10.82 22.05 -15.00
CA GLU A 31 11.20 23.45 -14.77
C GLU A 31 12.04 24.03 -15.92
N LEU A 32 12.94 23.23 -16.50
CA LEU A 32 13.68 23.61 -17.71
C LEU A 32 12.76 23.80 -18.91
N ALA A 33 11.76 22.94 -19.09
CA ALA A 33 10.76 23.13 -20.14
C ALA A 33 9.92 24.40 -19.93
N ARG A 34 9.67 24.79 -18.66
CA ARG A 34 8.98 26.05 -18.34
C ARG A 34 9.81 27.27 -18.71
N SER A 35 11.11 27.26 -18.41
CA SER A 35 12.00 28.39 -18.70
C SER A 35 12.35 28.49 -20.19
N MET A 36 12.43 27.35 -20.89
CA MET A 36 12.77 27.28 -22.31
C MET A 36 11.78 26.40 -23.10
N PRO A 37 10.55 26.90 -23.38
CA PRO A 37 9.51 26.11 -24.06
C PRO A 37 9.88 25.60 -25.46
N HIS A 38 10.75 26.33 -26.16
CA HIS A 38 11.21 25.98 -27.52
C HIS A 38 12.14 24.76 -27.54
N GLU A 39 12.79 24.40 -26.43
CA GLU A 39 13.63 23.20 -26.32
C GLU A 39 12.82 21.95 -25.92
N ALA A 40 11.54 22.10 -25.57
CA ALA A 40 10.70 21.00 -25.13
C ALA A 40 10.65 19.81 -26.11
N PRO A 41 10.58 19.98 -27.45
CA PRO A 41 10.65 18.86 -28.39
C PRO A 41 11.93 18.03 -28.25
N GLN A 42 13.08 18.67 -28.00
CA GLN A 42 14.36 17.98 -27.82
C GLN A 42 14.40 17.19 -26.51
N LEU A 43 13.80 17.75 -25.44
CA LEU A 43 13.64 17.04 -24.17
C LEU A 43 12.75 15.81 -24.33
N LEU A 44 11.60 15.98 -25.00
CA LEU A 44 10.66 14.89 -25.27
C LEU A 44 11.28 13.78 -26.13
N GLN A 45 12.10 14.12 -27.12
CA GLN A 45 12.79 13.12 -27.95
C GLN A 45 13.73 12.22 -27.13
N ARG A 46 14.44 12.79 -26.14
CA ARG A 46 15.29 12.01 -25.22
C ARG A 46 14.45 11.17 -24.27
N LEU A 47 13.36 11.73 -23.73
CA LEU A 47 12.42 10.98 -22.88
C LEU A 47 11.76 9.83 -23.64
N ALA A 48 11.47 9.99 -24.93
CA ALA A 48 10.91 8.92 -25.76
C ALA A 48 11.83 7.69 -25.78
N LYS A 49 13.15 7.87 -25.76
CA LYS A 49 14.11 6.75 -25.65
C LYS A 49 14.02 6.05 -24.29
N LEU A 50 13.92 6.82 -23.20
CA LEU A 50 13.81 6.28 -21.85
C LEU A 50 12.47 5.56 -21.60
N LEU A 51 11.38 6.00 -22.23
CA LEU A 51 10.10 5.28 -22.21
C LEU A 51 10.21 3.90 -22.85
N ARG A 52 11.14 3.68 -23.77
CA ARG A 52 11.40 2.38 -24.42
C ARG A 52 12.44 1.52 -23.68
N SER A 53 12.88 1.95 -22.49
CA SER A 53 13.85 1.20 -21.69
C SER A 53 13.26 -0.12 -21.16
N ARG A 54 14.09 -1.16 -21.04
CA ARG A 54 13.72 -2.42 -20.38
C ARG A 54 13.46 -2.27 -18.88
N SER A 55 14.05 -1.23 -18.26
CA SER A 55 13.88 -0.95 -16.83
C SER A 55 12.53 -0.29 -16.53
N TRP A 56 11.68 -1.00 -15.76
CA TRP A 56 10.40 -0.49 -15.25
C TRP A 56 10.51 0.90 -14.62
N ASP A 57 11.45 1.06 -13.68
CA ASP A 57 11.64 2.29 -12.91
C ASP A 57 12.05 3.46 -13.81
N THR A 58 12.80 3.17 -14.87
CA THR A 58 13.21 4.17 -15.87
C THR A 58 12.03 4.63 -16.71
N ARG A 59 11.16 3.70 -17.14
CA ARG A 59 9.92 4.05 -17.87
C ARG A 59 8.99 4.91 -17.03
N VAL A 60 8.80 4.54 -15.76
CA VAL A 60 7.95 5.30 -14.82
C VAL A 60 8.55 6.69 -14.56
N ALA A 61 9.85 6.79 -14.33
CA ALA A 61 10.53 8.07 -14.14
C ALA A 61 10.48 8.97 -15.38
N ALA A 62 10.65 8.39 -16.58
CA ALA A 62 10.48 9.12 -17.84
C ALA A 62 9.04 9.62 -18.01
N GLY A 63 8.04 8.80 -17.65
CA GLY A 63 6.64 9.23 -17.58
C GLY A 63 6.43 10.42 -16.63
N GLN A 64 7.01 10.38 -15.43
CA GLN A 64 6.95 11.51 -14.48
C GLN A 64 7.58 12.78 -15.04
N ALA A 65 8.64 12.67 -15.84
CA ALA A 65 9.24 13.82 -16.52
C ALA A 65 8.32 14.35 -17.64
N VAL A 66 7.66 13.46 -18.41
CA VAL A 66 6.63 13.86 -19.39
C VAL A 66 5.48 14.59 -18.69
N LEU A 67 5.02 14.09 -17.54
CA LEU A 67 4.01 14.76 -16.72
C LEU A 67 4.47 16.17 -16.34
N ALA A 68 5.69 16.31 -15.79
CA ALA A 68 6.23 17.60 -15.36
C ALA A 68 6.36 18.60 -16.53
N ILE A 69 6.80 18.15 -17.71
CA ILE A 69 6.86 18.98 -18.92
C ILE A 69 5.44 19.38 -19.37
N SER A 70 4.52 18.42 -19.43
CA SER A 70 3.14 18.67 -19.86
C SER A 70 2.42 19.66 -18.94
N ALA A 71 2.62 19.57 -17.63
CA ALA A 71 2.09 20.50 -16.63
C ALA A 71 2.78 21.88 -16.73
N ALA A 72 4.09 21.92 -16.99
CA ALA A 72 4.84 23.17 -17.14
C ALA A 72 4.42 23.97 -18.37
N LEU A 73 4.03 23.29 -19.45
CA LEU A 73 3.59 23.88 -20.71
C LEU A 73 2.06 23.99 -20.84
N ALA A 74 1.31 23.57 -19.82
CA ALA A 74 -0.11 23.88 -19.71
C ALA A 74 -0.25 25.36 -19.34
N GLY A 75 -1.06 26.12 -20.08
CA GLY A 75 -1.28 27.52 -19.72
C GLY A 75 -2.15 27.67 -18.46
N PRO A 76 -2.28 28.89 -17.90
CA PRO A 76 -2.76 29.16 -16.54
C PRO A 76 -4.16 28.62 -16.22
N ASP A 77 -5.01 28.43 -17.24
CA ASP A 77 -6.37 27.88 -17.09
C ASP A 77 -6.53 26.43 -17.62
N GLY A 78 -5.44 25.80 -18.10
CA GLY A 78 -5.45 24.50 -18.80
C GLY A 78 -6.13 24.53 -20.19
N ASN A 79 -6.93 25.57 -20.46
CA ASN A 79 -7.68 25.80 -21.70
C ASN A 79 -7.06 26.88 -22.60
N SER A 80 -6.08 27.64 -22.12
CA SER A 80 -5.41 28.66 -22.91
C SER A 80 -4.56 28.00 -24.00
N ARG A 81 -4.69 28.49 -25.24
CA ARG A 81 -3.94 28.01 -26.41
C ARG A 81 -2.45 27.97 -26.09
N PRO A 82 -1.78 26.80 -26.19
CA PRO A 82 -0.34 26.73 -25.98
C PRO A 82 0.37 27.68 -26.96
N PRO A 83 1.49 28.31 -26.55
CA PRO A 83 2.08 29.45 -27.25
C PRO A 83 2.51 29.20 -28.71
N ALA A 84 2.58 27.93 -29.14
CA ALA A 84 3.09 27.47 -30.44
C ALA A 84 1.99 27.05 -31.44
N CYS A 85 0.81 27.70 -31.47
CA CYS A 85 -0.23 27.38 -32.45
C CYS A 85 -0.68 28.63 -33.19
N GLN A 86 0.16 29.21 -34.06
CA GLN A 86 -0.12 30.53 -34.66
C GLN A 86 -0.37 30.52 -36.18
N ARG A 87 -0.20 29.39 -36.90
CA ARG A 87 -0.35 29.36 -38.37
C ARG A 87 -1.20 28.23 -38.93
N VAL A 88 -2.08 28.59 -39.87
CA VAL A 88 -3.03 27.69 -40.55
C VAL A 88 -2.32 26.79 -41.56
N ARG A 89 -2.43 25.46 -41.39
CA ARG A 89 -2.00 24.47 -42.40
C ARG A 89 -3.19 24.06 -43.29
N PRO A 90 -2.97 23.74 -44.57
CA PRO A 90 -3.95 22.99 -45.36
C PRO A 90 -4.07 21.56 -44.82
N PRO A 91 -5.25 20.92 -44.90
CA PRO A 91 -5.45 19.56 -44.40
C PRO A 91 -4.55 18.58 -45.18
N THR A 92 -3.50 18.08 -44.54
CA THR A 92 -2.77 16.89 -45.00
C THR A 92 -3.57 15.64 -44.64
N SER A 93 -3.51 14.63 -45.51
CA SER A 93 -4.45 13.52 -45.62
C SER A 93 -4.93 12.91 -44.30
N ASP A 94 -6.18 13.21 -43.92
CA ASP A 94 -7.00 12.54 -42.89
C ASP A 94 -7.18 11.02 -43.12
N SER A 95 -6.48 10.44 -44.11
CA SER A 95 -6.70 9.10 -44.61
C SER A 95 -6.15 7.98 -43.72
N LEU A 96 -5.59 8.30 -42.55
CA LEU A 96 -4.95 7.33 -41.66
C LEU A 96 -5.62 7.22 -40.28
N LEU A 97 -6.65 8.04 -40.01
CA LEU A 97 -7.39 7.99 -38.76
C LEU A 97 -8.46 6.91 -38.83
N LEU A 98 -8.51 6.07 -37.80
CA LEU A 98 -9.52 5.03 -37.63
C LEU A 98 -10.85 5.62 -37.15
N GLN A 99 -11.95 5.06 -37.65
CA GLN A 99 -13.32 5.42 -37.26
C GLN A 99 -14.12 4.16 -36.88
N PHE A 100 -15.15 4.33 -36.03
CA PHE A 100 -15.98 3.22 -35.54
C PHE A 100 -16.69 2.47 -36.68
N GLU A 101 -17.07 3.17 -37.74
CA GLU A 101 -17.74 2.58 -38.91
C GLU A 101 -16.85 1.60 -39.68
N GLU A 102 -15.54 1.72 -39.55
CA GLU A 102 -14.55 0.95 -40.33
C GLU A 102 -14.09 -0.33 -39.61
N LEU A 103 -14.32 -0.46 -38.29
CA LEU A 103 -13.75 -1.53 -37.46
C LEU A 103 -14.78 -2.54 -36.95
N ASP A 104 -14.59 -3.80 -37.33
CA ASP A 104 -15.32 -4.94 -36.75
C ASP A 104 -14.51 -5.59 -35.62
N PHE A 105 -14.86 -5.26 -34.37
CA PHE A 105 -14.22 -5.83 -33.18
C PHE A 105 -14.35 -7.35 -33.08
N ALA A 106 -15.44 -7.95 -33.57
CA ALA A 106 -15.59 -9.39 -33.55
C ALA A 106 -14.61 -10.07 -34.50
N LYS A 107 -14.26 -9.42 -35.62
CA LYS A 107 -13.18 -9.87 -36.50
C LYS A 107 -11.81 -9.72 -35.81
N ILE A 108 -11.52 -8.56 -35.21
CA ILE A 108 -10.25 -8.29 -34.53
C ILE A 108 -9.96 -9.32 -33.42
N VAL A 109 -10.96 -9.65 -32.60
CA VAL A 109 -10.81 -10.65 -31.53
C VAL A 109 -10.46 -12.04 -32.07
N ARG A 110 -11.02 -12.42 -33.24
CA ARG A 110 -10.81 -13.74 -33.86
C ARG A 110 -9.51 -13.83 -34.67
N THR A 111 -9.21 -12.78 -35.44
CA THR A 111 -8.13 -12.81 -36.45
C THR A 111 -6.93 -11.94 -36.08
N GLY A 112 -7.01 -11.12 -35.04
CA GLY A 112 -5.93 -10.27 -34.59
C GLY A 112 -4.77 -11.07 -34.03
N ALA A 113 -3.55 -10.62 -34.29
CA ALA A 113 -2.35 -11.23 -33.72
C ALA A 113 -2.22 -10.88 -32.24
N ARG A 114 -1.90 -11.87 -31.42
CA ARG A 114 -1.74 -11.72 -29.97
C ARG A 114 -0.39 -11.04 -29.68
N LEU A 115 -0.41 -10.05 -28.79
CA LEU A 115 0.81 -9.38 -28.34
C LEU A 115 1.29 -10.08 -27.06
N LEU A 116 2.44 -10.77 -27.15
CA LEU A 116 2.99 -11.62 -26.09
C LEU A 116 4.13 -10.92 -25.34
N SER A 117 4.71 -11.62 -24.35
CA SER A 117 5.99 -11.26 -23.71
C SER A 117 7.15 -11.63 -24.65
N SER A 118 8.22 -10.83 -24.66
CA SER A 118 9.40 -10.99 -25.55
C SER A 118 10.10 -12.34 -25.40
N ASP A 119 9.95 -12.99 -24.24
CA ASP A 119 10.69 -14.20 -23.87
C ASP A 119 9.90 -15.50 -24.15
N ALA A 120 8.69 -15.38 -24.69
CA ALA A 120 7.91 -16.55 -25.10
C ALA A 120 8.44 -17.09 -26.44
N GLU A 121 9.47 -17.94 -26.40
CA GLU A 121 9.74 -18.87 -27.49
C GLU A 121 8.48 -19.72 -27.72
N THR A 122 7.70 -19.38 -28.74
CA THR A 122 6.54 -20.17 -29.13
C THR A 122 6.95 -21.20 -30.17
N VAL A 123 7.18 -22.42 -29.69
CA VAL A 123 7.05 -23.62 -30.53
C VAL A 123 5.55 -23.93 -30.62
N ASP A 124 4.85 -23.35 -31.59
CA ASP A 124 3.48 -23.74 -31.91
C ASP A 124 3.45 -24.64 -33.15
N GLU A 125 2.86 -25.84 -33.01
CA GLU A 125 2.63 -26.86 -34.04
C GLU A 125 1.69 -26.41 -35.19
N THR A 126 1.26 -25.15 -35.21
CA THR A 126 0.37 -24.59 -36.25
C THR A 126 1.04 -23.68 -37.27
N GLY A 127 2.37 -23.52 -37.23
CA GLY A 127 3.13 -22.91 -38.32
C GLY A 127 2.84 -21.41 -38.56
N VAL A 128 2.37 -20.68 -37.54
CA VAL A 128 2.23 -19.23 -37.63
C VAL A 128 3.48 -18.59 -37.02
N SER A 129 4.39 -18.15 -37.88
CA SER A 129 5.64 -17.50 -37.50
C SER A 129 5.43 -16.12 -36.86
N GLN A 130 6.46 -15.68 -36.12
CA GLN A 130 6.70 -14.32 -35.61
C GLN A 130 5.99 -13.23 -36.44
N VAL A 131 5.19 -12.41 -35.77
CA VAL A 131 4.35 -11.42 -36.44
C VAL A 131 5.11 -10.10 -36.57
N ASP A 132 5.54 -9.74 -37.77
CA ASP A 132 6.02 -8.38 -38.04
C ASP A 132 4.89 -7.36 -37.84
N ARG A 133 5.23 -6.17 -37.33
CA ARG A 133 4.32 -5.01 -37.17
C ARG A 133 3.43 -4.78 -38.41
N ALA A 134 4.01 -4.92 -39.61
CA ALA A 134 3.31 -4.79 -40.89
C ALA A 134 2.24 -5.87 -41.12
N SER A 135 2.45 -7.09 -40.64
CA SER A 135 1.45 -8.18 -40.69
C SER A 135 0.25 -7.91 -39.77
N LEU A 136 0.48 -7.22 -38.65
CA LEU A 136 -0.57 -6.85 -37.69
C LEU A 136 -1.42 -5.68 -38.23
N GLU A 137 -0.78 -4.66 -38.82
CA GLU A 137 -1.45 -3.56 -39.52
C GLU A 137 -2.25 -4.06 -40.75
N GLN A 138 -1.67 -5.01 -41.52
CA GLN A 138 -2.33 -5.71 -42.62
C GLN A 138 -3.57 -6.51 -42.17
N ARG A 139 -3.48 -7.24 -41.05
CA ARG A 139 -4.58 -8.06 -40.52
C ARG A 139 -5.70 -7.25 -39.85
N LEU A 140 -5.41 -6.03 -39.43
CA LEU A 140 -6.39 -5.04 -38.97
C LEU A 140 -7.12 -4.34 -40.14
N GLY A 141 -6.71 -4.58 -41.39
CA GLY A 141 -7.31 -3.97 -42.58
C GLY A 141 -6.78 -2.56 -42.90
N LEU A 142 -5.62 -2.17 -42.36
CA LEU A 142 -5.04 -0.83 -42.51
C LEU A 142 -4.24 -0.65 -43.82
N ASP A 143 -4.20 -1.66 -44.69
CA ASP A 143 -3.16 -1.85 -45.70
C ASP A 143 -3.31 -0.99 -46.96
N GLU A 144 -4.53 -0.60 -47.36
CA GLU A 144 -4.72 0.17 -48.61
C GLU A 144 -4.30 1.64 -48.50
N ARG A 145 -4.11 2.19 -47.30
CA ARG A 145 -3.85 3.63 -47.08
C ARG A 145 -2.43 3.94 -46.58
N VAL A 146 -1.78 3.02 -45.86
CA VAL A 146 -0.44 3.23 -45.27
C VAL A 146 0.68 2.92 -46.29
N SER A 147 0.48 1.90 -47.13
CA SER A 147 1.49 1.39 -48.08
C SER A 147 1.80 2.35 -49.24
N SER A 148 0.99 3.37 -49.50
CA SER A 148 1.20 4.34 -50.59
C SER A 148 2.09 5.54 -50.22
N HIS A 149 2.46 5.72 -48.95
CA HIS A 149 3.15 6.93 -48.48
C HIS A 149 4.58 6.73 -47.95
N LEU A 150 5.10 5.50 -47.89
CA LEU A 150 6.49 5.21 -47.50
C LEU A 150 7.25 4.52 -48.64
N GLY A 151 7.76 5.33 -49.57
CA GLY A 151 8.72 4.88 -50.57
C GLY A 151 10.13 4.72 -49.99
N GLY A 152 10.64 3.48 -49.98
CA GLY A 152 12.06 3.13 -49.73
C GLY A 152 12.48 3.23 -48.26
N SER A 153 13.24 2.33 -47.64
CA SER A 153 14.26 1.43 -48.17
C SER A 153 14.36 0.19 -47.28
N ARG A 154 14.48 -0.97 -47.92
CA ARG A 154 14.70 -2.28 -47.32
C ARG A 154 16.21 -2.53 -47.35
N GLN A 155 16.93 -2.27 -46.26
CA GLN A 155 18.35 -2.61 -46.16
C GLN A 155 18.62 -3.39 -44.88
N LEU A 156 18.96 -4.67 -45.08
CA LEU A 156 19.52 -5.57 -44.08
C LEU A 156 20.77 -4.96 -43.43
N ALA A 157 20.86 -5.00 -42.11
CA ALA A 157 22.12 -4.93 -41.39
C ALA A 157 22.06 -5.95 -40.25
N GLY A 158 22.94 -6.96 -40.32
CA GLY A 158 23.13 -7.95 -39.28
C GLY A 158 23.62 -7.30 -38.00
N ILE A 159 23.09 -7.77 -36.86
CA ILE A 159 23.59 -7.43 -35.54
C ILE A 159 24.17 -8.72 -34.97
N GLU A 160 25.46 -8.64 -34.65
CA GLU A 160 26.24 -9.69 -34.03
C GLU A 160 25.77 -9.92 -32.59
N ASP A 161 25.65 -11.20 -32.23
CA ASP A 161 25.39 -11.68 -30.88
C ASP A 161 26.60 -11.38 -29.97
N ASP A 162 26.43 -10.47 -29.02
CA ASP A 162 27.21 -10.45 -27.77
C ASP A 162 26.55 -9.49 -26.77
N ASP A 163 25.71 -10.02 -25.88
CA ASP A 163 25.70 -9.69 -24.44
C ASP A 163 24.53 -10.40 -23.72
N LEU A 164 24.68 -11.71 -23.53
CA LEU A 164 23.93 -12.47 -22.53
C LEU A 164 24.51 -12.19 -21.14
N ARG A 165 23.90 -11.27 -20.39
CA ARG A 165 24.06 -11.18 -18.93
C ARG A 165 22.71 -11.33 -18.25
N LEU A 166 22.49 -12.55 -17.76
CA LEU A 166 21.45 -12.91 -16.80
C LEU A 166 21.63 -12.09 -15.51
N VAL A 167 20.73 -11.15 -15.26
CA VAL A 167 20.50 -10.59 -13.93
C VAL A 167 19.12 -11.05 -13.49
N GLY A 168 19.08 -11.87 -12.45
CA GLY A 168 17.85 -12.38 -11.86
C GLY A 168 16.89 -11.26 -11.51
N SER A 169 15.64 -11.39 -11.95
CA SER A 169 14.55 -10.51 -11.59
C SER A 169 14.30 -10.65 -10.09
N SER A 170 14.70 -9.65 -9.31
CA SER A 170 14.25 -9.49 -7.94
C SER A 170 12.78 -9.05 -7.99
N GLY A 171 11.92 -9.69 -7.18
CA GLY A 171 10.49 -9.39 -7.11
C GLY A 171 10.24 -7.89 -6.95
N LYS A 172 9.61 -7.28 -7.94
CA LYS A 172 9.21 -5.86 -7.92
C LYS A 172 7.71 -5.77 -7.71
N VAL A 173 7.32 -4.91 -6.78
CA VAL A 173 5.93 -4.52 -6.55
C VAL A 173 5.50 -3.58 -7.67
N TYR A 174 4.56 -4.02 -8.49
CA TYR A 174 3.91 -3.17 -9.47
C TYR A 174 2.99 -2.18 -8.77
N SER A 175 3.01 -0.91 -9.19
CA SER A 175 2.09 0.09 -8.66
C SER A 175 0.72 -0.09 -9.34
N THR A 176 -0.12 -0.97 -8.79
CA THR A 176 -1.57 -0.89 -9.01
C THR A 176 -2.03 0.42 -8.40
N MET A 177 -2.67 1.28 -9.19
CA MET A 177 -3.34 2.44 -8.60
C MET A 177 -4.55 1.89 -7.84
N SER A 178 -4.61 2.13 -6.53
CA SER A 178 -5.84 1.86 -5.77
C SER A 178 -7.00 2.59 -6.45
N VAL A 179 -8.21 2.06 -6.34
CA VAL A 179 -9.40 2.68 -6.94
C VAL A 179 -9.60 4.11 -6.40
N GLU A 180 -9.27 4.38 -5.13
CA GLU A 180 -9.29 5.75 -4.60
C GLU A 180 -8.24 6.64 -5.29
N SER A 181 -7.07 6.08 -5.58
CA SER A 181 -6.02 6.77 -6.34
C SER A 181 -6.44 7.01 -7.79
N ALA A 182 -7.15 6.10 -8.47
CA ALA A 182 -7.66 6.28 -9.83
C ALA A 182 -8.74 7.38 -9.92
N VAL A 183 -9.55 7.52 -8.87
CA VAL A 183 -10.56 8.57 -8.75
C VAL A 183 -9.93 9.92 -8.34
N GLU A 184 -8.99 9.93 -7.38
CA GLU A 184 -8.18 11.11 -7.02
C GLU A 184 -7.32 11.58 -8.20
N PHE A 185 -6.82 10.62 -9.00
CA PHE A 185 -6.03 10.82 -10.21
C PHE A 185 -6.79 11.66 -11.26
N VAL A 186 -8.10 11.45 -11.42
CA VAL A 186 -8.95 12.26 -12.30
C VAL A 186 -9.49 13.51 -11.57
N ARG A 187 -9.72 13.45 -10.25
CA ARG A 187 -10.29 14.55 -9.43
C ARG A 187 -9.30 15.66 -9.05
N GLN A 188 -7.99 15.41 -8.97
CA GLN A 188 -6.97 16.45 -8.69
C GLN A 188 -7.00 17.58 -9.72
N ASP A 189 -7.47 17.31 -10.95
CA ASP A 189 -7.70 18.29 -12.02
C ASP A 189 -8.93 19.20 -11.78
N SER A 190 -9.90 18.76 -10.96
CA SER A 190 -11.13 19.53 -10.68
C SER A 190 -10.97 20.55 -9.54
N ARG A 191 -10.00 20.36 -8.65
CA ARG A 191 -9.76 21.24 -7.48
C ARG A 191 -8.96 22.50 -7.82
N SER A 192 -8.14 22.48 -8.86
CA SER A 192 -7.45 23.67 -9.41
C SER A 192 -8.41 24.70 -10.04
N ARG A 193 -9.69 24.34 -10.21
CA ARG A 193 -10.73 25.18 -10.85
C ARG A 193 -11.54 26.08 -9.90
N LYS A 194 -11.32 26.04 -8.58
CA LYS A 194 -12.01 26.95 -7.64
C LYS A 194 -11.05 27.98 -7.07
N ARG A 195 -11.12 29.21 -7.57
CA ARG A 195 -10.64 30.39 -6.82
C ARG A 195 -11.48 30.54 -5.54
N PRO A 196 -10.88 30.82 -4.37
CA PRO A 196 -11.60 31.45 -3.29
C PRO A 196 -11.99 32.86 -3.76
N ALA A 197 -13.26 33.23 -3.62
CA ALA A 197 -13.71 34.58 -3.90
C ALA A 197 -13.07 35.53 -2.88
N GLU A 198 -12.32 36.51 -3.39
CA GLU A 198 -11.85 37.66 -2.63
C GLU A 198 -13.04 38.60 -2.40
N SER A 199 -13.28 38.95 -1.14
CA SER A 199 -14.07 40.13 -0.75
C SER A 199 -13.22 40.95 0.22
N GLU A 200 -12.83 42.14 -0.23
CA GLU A 200 -12.19 43.18 0.57
C GLU A 200 -13.20 43.91 1.49
N GLU A 201 -12.62 44.64 2.46
CA GLU A 201 -13.21 45.66 3.36
C GLU A 201 -13.99 45.10 4.58
N ASP A 202 -13.77 45.50 5.84
CA ASP A 202 -13.07 46.66 6.38
C ASP A 202 -12.77 46.55 7.91
N SER A 203 -11.58 47.02 8.27
CA SER A 203 -11.12 47.77 9.47
C SER A 203 -11.54 47.47 10.95
N ALA A 204 -10.47 47.47 11.78
CA ALA A 204 -10.32 48.01 13.15
C ALA A 204 -10.87 47.19 14.35
N SER A 205 -10.20 47.05 15.50
CA SER A 205 -8.86 47.41 16.01
C SER A 205 -8.73 46.92 17.47
N ALA A 206 -7.49 46.66 17.91
CA ALA A 206 -6.97 46.61 19.29
C ALA A 206 -7.31 45.36 20.14
N ASP A 207 -6.42 44.79 20.97
CA ASP A 207 -4.98 44.92 21.20
C ASP A 207 -4.56 43.78 22.18
N ALA A 208 -3.32 43.29 22.04
CA ALA A 208 -2.42 42.72 23.08
C ALA A 208 -2.89 41.51 23.96
N ALA A 209 -2.10 40.48 24.29
CA ALA A 209 -0.72 40.11 24.02
C ALA A 209 -0.45 38.68 24.55
N ALA A 210 0.65 38.08 24.02
CA ALA A 210 1.57 37.10 24.64
C ALA A 210 1.32 35.58 24.53
N ALA A 211 2.22 34.96 23.74
CA ALA A 211 2.90 33.64 23.88
C ALA A 211 2.04 32.35 23.99
N ASP A 212 2.33 31.24 23.32
CA ASP A 212 3.60 30.70 22.83
C ASP A 212 3.32 29.70 21.69
N SER A 213 4.19 29.66 20.67
CA SER A 213 4.03 28.85 19.45
C SER A 213 5.06 27.74 19.41
N ALA A 214 4.62 26.50 19.26
CA ALA A 214 5.47 25.34 19.02
C ALA A 214 4.88 24.46 17.90
N ALA A 215 5.10 24.88 16.66
CA ALA A 215 5.02 24.02 15.47
C ALA A 215 6.41 23.97 14.84
N GLY A 216 7.12 22.86 15.09
CA GLY A 216 8.49 22.63 14.67
C GLY A 216 8.62 22.40 13.17
N ALA A 217 9.27 23.34 12.50
CA ALA A 217 9.78 23.21 11.15
C ALA A 217 10.95 22.21 11.09
N VAL A 218 10.86 21.20 10.23
CA VAL A 218 11.99 20.34 9.90
C VAL A 218 12.88 21.06 8.88
N LYS A 219 14.08 21.44 9.32
CA LYS A 219 15.14 22.05 8.51
C LYS A 219 15.77 21.02 7.55
N PHE A 220 15.98 21.45 6.32
CA PHE A 220 16.90 20.82 5.37
C PHE A 220 18.35 20.90 5.91
N ALA A 221 18.97 19.74 6.13
CA ALA A 221 20.39 19.63 6.40
C ALA A 221 21.16 19.55 5.07
N LYS A 222 21.99 20.57 4.84
CA LYS A 222 23.01 20.64 3.79
C LYS A 222 24.21 19.84 4.28
N LEU A 223 24.54 18.73 3.60
CA LEU A 223 25.76 17.96 3.89
C LEU A 223 26.94 18.51 3.09
N GLU A 224 28.05 18.62 3.79
CA GLU A 224 29.22 19.45 3.54
C GLU A 224 30.15 18.92 2.45
N SER A 225 30.77 19.88 1.77
CA SER A 225 31.96 19.75 0.94
C SER A 225 33.19 19.46 1.79
N ILE A 226 34.02 18.51 1.35
CA ILE A 226 35.35 18.25 1.92
C ILE A 226 36.26 19.43 1.55
N GLU A 227 36.81 20.07 2.58
CA GLU A 227 37.83 21.13 2.51
C GLU A 227 39.22 20.51 2.43
N GLU A 228 40.10 21.09 1.60
CA GLU A 228 41.52 21.24 1.93
C GLU A 228 41.96 22.67 1.57
N GLU A 229 42.72 23.24 2.49
CA GLU A 229 43.14 24.63 2.68
C GLU A 229 44.27 25.03 1.71
N ASP A 230 44.38 26.30 1.31
CA ASP A 230 45.36 27.22 1.91
C ASP A 230 45.29 28.66 1.33
N GLN A 231 45.69 29.59 2.20
CA GLN A 231 45.73 31.05 2.27
C GLN A 231 45.94 31.90 1.00
N GLY A 232 45.28 33.07 1.01
CA GLY A 232 46.04 34.33 0.96
C GLY A 232 45.78 35.31 -0.20
N ASP A 233 44.95 36.31 0.09
CA ASP A 233 45.18 37.73 -0.18
C ASP A 233 44.67 38.39 -1.49
N ASP A 234 44.16 39.60 -1.27
CA ASP A 234 43.41 40.48 -2.18
C ASP A 234 44.20 40.96 -3.40
N GLN A 235 43.58 40.93 -4.60
CA GLN A 235 43.74 42.03 -5.56
C GLN A 235 42.67 42.09 -6.67
N LYS A 236 41.97 43.22 -6.66
CA LYS A 236 41.02 43.74 -7.66
C LYS A 236 41.76 44.19 -8.93
N VAL A 237 41.64 43.48 -10.06
CA VAL A 237 42.04 44.01 -11.40
C VAL A 237 41.15 43.48 -12.54
N LYS A 238 40.36 44.42 -13.09
CA LYS A 238 40.06 44.70 -14.52
C LYS A 238 39.59 43.57 -15.48
N LEU A 239 38.37 43.75 -15.99
CA LEU A 239 37.92 43.22 -17.29
C LEU A 239 38.78 43.79 -18.42
N GLU A 240 39.28 42.91 -19.28
CA GLU A 240 39.65 43.24 -20.65
C GLU A 240 38.85 42.36 -21.61
N THR A 241 38.01 43.04 -22.39
CA THR A 241 37.30 42.53 -23.55
C THR A 241 38.28 42.50 -24.72
N GLU A 242 38.48 41.35 -25.34
CA GLU A 242 39.06 41.29 -26.68
C GLU A 242 37.99 40.77 -27.66
N GLU A 243 37.53 41.69 -28.51
CA GLU A 243 36.76 41.42 -29.72
C GLU A 243 37.71 40.88 -30.80
N ALA A 244 37.27 39.87 -31.55
CA ALA A 244 37.83 39.55 -32.86
C ALA A 244 36.74 39.06 -33.84
N GLU A 245 36.22 40.04 -34.57
CA GLU A 245 35.87 40.05 -36.00
C GLU A 245 34.92 38.98 -36.58
N VAL A 246 33.68 39.42 -36.79
CA VAL A 246 32.69 38.87 -37.72
C VAL A 246 33.06 39.27 -39.15
N LYS A 247 33.30 38.28 -40.03
CA LYS A 247 33.22 38.47 -41.49
C LYS A 247 31.80 38.15 -41.95
N GLN A 248 31.05 39.19 -42.30
CA GLN A 248 29.81 39.10 -43.06
C GLN A 248 30.11 38.61 -44.49
N SER A 249 29.43 37.54 -44.89
CA SER A 249 29.06 37.31 -46.29
C SER A 249 27.55 37.24 -46.36
N ASP A 250 26.95 38.31 -46.86
CA ASP A 250 25.54 38.38 -47.25
C ASP A 250 25.25 37.37 -48.37
N SER A 251 24.40 36.40 -48.07
CA SER A 251 23.36 35.97 -49.01
C SER A 251 22.19 35.44 -48.19
N VAL A 252 21.11 36.19 -48.22
CA VAL A 252 19.80 35.83 -47.69
C VAL A 252 19.37 34.52 -48.34
N SER A 253 19.39 33.44 -47.55
CA SER A 253 18.48 32.31 -47.74
C SER A 253 17.69 32.21 -46.46
N GLU A 254 16.42 32.59 -46.56
CA GLU A 254 15.36 32.25 -45.61
C GLU A 254 15.42 30.74 -45.33
N LYS A 255 16.17 30.34 -44.30
CA LYS A 255 16.07 28.99 -43.77
C LYS A 255 14.78 28.95 -42.96
N ASN A 256 13.74 28.40 -43.59
CA ASN A 256 12.55 27.78 -43.01
C ASN A 256 12.47 27.89 -41.48
N GLN A 257 11.72 28.87 -40.99
CA GLN A 257 11.24 28.84 -39.60
C GLN A 257 10.41 27.55 -39.43
N PRO A 258 10.68 26.73 -38.40
CA PRO A 258 9.93 25.50 -38.18
C PRO A 258 8.46 25.85 -37.96
N GLU A 259 7.59 25.18 -38.71
CA GLU A 259 6.15 25.34 -38.66
C GLU A 259 5.65 24.95 -37.26
N GLU A 260 5.11 25.91 -36.50
CA GLU A 260 4.72 25.70 -35.11
C GLU A 260 3.38 24.95 -35.02
N ASP A 261 3.47 23.61 -35.00
CA ASP A 261 2.42 22.70 -34.57
C ASP A 261 2.34 22.63 -33.03
N TRP A 262 1.29 21.99 -32.50
CA TRP A 262 1.24 21.59 -31.09
C TRP A 262 2.54 20.87 -30.68
N VAL A 263 3.22 21.39 -29.66
CA VAL A 263 4.60 20.99 -29.26
C VAL A 263 4.76 19.47 -29.03
N PHE A 264 3.67 18.80 -28.64
CA PHE A 264 3.67 17.37 -28.37
C PHE A 264 3.19 16.51 -29.55
N ALA A 265 2.85 17.09 -30.71
CA ALA A 265 2.29 16.36 -31.85
C ALA A 265 3.21 15.23 -32.33
N GLU A 266 4.46 15.54 -32.69
CA GLU A 266 5.42 14.53 -33.14
C GLU A 266 5.72 13.47 -32.06
N PHE A 267 5.77 13.90 -30.80
CA PHE A 267 5.98 13.02 -29.67
C PHE A 267 4.79 12.05 -29.50
N ALA A 268 3.56 12.56 -29.52
CA ALA A 268 2.34 11.77 -29.44
C ALA A 268 2.23 10.80 -30.63
N ASP A 269 2.49 11.25 -31.85
CA ASP A 269 2.48 10.41 -33.05
C ASP A 269 3.52 9.30 -32.98
N SER A 270 4.72 9.59 -32.44
CA SER A 270 5.75 8.58 -32.20
C SER A 270 5.30 7.53 -31.19
N LEU A 271 4.61 7.93 -30.12
CA LEU A 271 4.07 7.01 -29.12
C LEU A 271 2.94 6.16 -29.72
N VAL A 272 1.96 6.77 -30.39
CA VAL A 272 0.83 6.05 -31.02
C VAL A 272 1.33 5.02 -32.04
N ARG A 273 2.40 5.33 -32.77
CA ARG A 273 3.05 4.40 -33.68
C ARG A 273 3.53 3.15 -32.94
N ASP A 274 4.19 3.29 -31.80
CA ASP A 274 4.82 2.17 -31.08
C ASP A 274 3.89 1.42 -30.11
N MET A 275 2.60 1.74 -30.10
CA MET A 275 1.63 1.12 -29.20
C MET A 275 1.46 -0.40 -29.41
N TRP A 276 1.69 -0.91 -30.63
CA TRP A 276 1.67 -2.35 -30.97
C TRP A 276 3.06 -2.94 -31.20
N HIS A 277 4.09 -2.40 -30.53
CA HIS A 277 5.44 -2.95 -30.58
C HIS A 277 5.50 -4.38 -30.00
N GLN A 278 6.44 -5.20 -30.48
CA GLN A 278 6.60 -6.60 -30.04
C GLN A 278 7.07 -6.71 -28.58
N GLU A 279 8.02 -5.88 -28.18
CA GLU A 279 8.44 -5.77 -26.77
C GLU A 279 7.35 -5.08 -25.94
N TRP A 280 6.92 -5.74 -24.86
CA TRP A 280 5.87 -5.22 -23.98
C TRP A 280 6.35 -4.00 -23.19
N GLU A 281 7.65 -3.87 -22.95
CA GLU A 281 8.28 -2.74 -22.28
C GLU A 281 8.05 -1.45 -23.05
N VAL A 282 8.17 -1.52 -24.38
CA VAL A 282 7.88 -0.42 -25.29
C VAL A 282 6.39 -0.10 -25.24
N ARG A 283 5.50 -1.11 -25.34
CA ARG A 283 4.04 -0.90 -25.26
C ARG A 283 3.63 -0.22 -23.95
N HIS A 284 4.15 -0.71 -22.83
CA HIS A 284 3.90 -0.14 -21.51
C HIS A 284 4.43 1.30 -21.41
N GLY A 285 5.68 1.54 -21.83
CA GLY A 285 6.27 2.87 -21.79
C GLY A 285 5.53 3.89 -22.65
N VAL A 286 5.08 3.48 -23.82
CA VAL A 286 4.22 4.27 -24.71
C VAL A 286 2.90 4.61 -24.02
N ALA A 287 2.22 3.62 -23.43
CA ALA A 287 0.97 3.83 -22.72
C ALA A 287 1.16 4.79 -21.52
N VAL A 288 2.26 4.65 -20.78
CA VAL A 288 2.63 5.57 -19.69
C VAL A 288 2.85 6.98 -20.24
N GLY A 289 3.64 7.15 -21.30
CA GLY A 289 3.90 8.46 -21.91
C GLY A 289 2.61 9.15 -22.37
N LEU A 290 1.71 8.41 -23.02
CA LEU A 290 0.39 8.92 -23.43
C LEU A 290 -0.47 9.30 -22.23
N ARG A 291 -0.50 8.45 -21.19
CA ARG A 291 -1.26 8.73 -19.95
C ARG A 291 -0.79 10.03 -19.31
N GLU A 292 0.52 10.21 -19.16
CA GLU A 292 1.09 11.39 -18.50
C GLU A 292 0.90 12.67 -19.33
N LEU A 293 1.00 12.58 -20.67
CA LEU A 293 0.75 13.71 -21.58
C LEU A 293 -0.73 14.15 -21.56
N LEU A 294 -1.65 13.20 -21.69
CA LEU A 294 -3.08 13.48 -21.86
C LEU A 294 -3.75 14.00 -20.57
N ARG A 295 -3.12 13.83 -19.41
CA ARG A 295 -3.57 14.46 -18.14
C ARG A 295 -3.77 15.96 -18.27
N HIS A 296 -2.89 16.67 -18.99
CA HIS A 296 -2.97 18.11 -19.16
C HIS A 296 -3.34 18.56 -20.57
N HIS A 297 -3.02 17.76 -21.61
CA HIS A 297 -3.17 18.18 -23.01
C HIS A 297 -4.19 17.37 -23.82
N ARG A 298 -5.04 16.54 -23.20
CA ARG A 298 -6.07 15.76 -23.94
C ARG A 298 -6.94 16.60 -24.88
N ARG A 299 -7.33 17.81 -24.48
CA ARG A 299 -8.12 18.75 -25.29
C ARG A 299 -7.41 19.23 -26.55
N TRP A 300 -6.09 19.21 -26.57
CA TRP A 300 -5.28 19.69 -27.69
C TRP A 300 -4.90 18.59 -28.68
N LEU A 301 -5.26 17.34 -28.39
CA LEU A 301 -4.94 16.20 -29.24
C LEU A 301 -5.49 16.42 -30.65
N GLY A 302 -4.62 16.47 -31.65
CA GLY A 302 -5.01 16.66 -33.05
C GLY A 302 -5.53 18.06 -33.38
N ARG A 303 -5.60 19.02 -32.45
CA ARG A 303 -5.96 20.39 -32.81
C ARG A 303 -4.84 21.03 -33.60
N ARG A 304 -5.20 21.65 -34.72
CA ARG A 304 -4.31 22.42 -35.57
C ARG A 304 -4.99 23.76 -35.85
N PRO A 305 -4.25 24.84 -36.07
CA PRO A 305 -4.85 26.09 -36.50
C PRO A 305 -5.60 25.87 -37.83
N CYS A 306 -6.92 25.96 -37.83
CA CYS A 306 -7.74 25.89 -39.04
C CYS A 306 -8.35 27.27 -39.34
N GLN A 307 -8.95 27.43 -40.52
CA GLN A 307 -9.68 28.67 -40.86
C GLN A 307 -10.99 28.81 -40.08
N ARG A 308 -11.55 27.70 -39.55
CA ARG A 308 -12.79 27.65 -38.77
C ARG A 308 -12.58 26.78 -37.53
N ASP A 309 -13.11 27.22 -36.40
CA ASP A 309 -13.05 26.48 -35.13
C ASP A 309 -13.78 25.12 -35.22
N ASP A 310 -14.84 25.04 -36.03
CA ASP A 310 -15.60 23.79 -36.26
C ASP A 310 -14.74 22.70 -36.92
N ASP A 311 -13.80 23.08 -37.78
CA ASP A 311 -12.89 22.13 -38.44
C ASP A 311 -11.82 21.62 -37.45
N GLU A 312 -11.37 22.48 -36.53
CA GLU A 312 -10.42 22.11 -35.45
C GLU A 312 -11.06 21.09 -34.49
N GLU A 313 -12.30 21.35 -34.06
CA GLU A 313 -13.06 20.46 -33.18
C GLU A 313 -13.36 19.12 -33.87
N SER A 314 -13.76 19.15 -35.13
CA SER A 314 -14.05 17.94 -35.91
C SER A 314 -12.81 17.05 -36.05
N HIS A 315 -11.64 17.64 -36.32
CA HIS A 315 -10.40 16.88 -36.42
C HIS A 315 -9.94 16.36 -35.04
N HIS A 316 -10.05 17.17 -33.97
CA HIS A 316 -9.83 16.72 -32.60
C HIS A 316 -10.66 15.47 -32.28
N GLN A 317 -11.96 15.50 -32.59
CA GLN A 317 -12.86 14.40 -32.30
C GLN A 317 -12.50 13.12 -33.04
N ARG A 318 -12.03 13.22 -34.29
CA ARG A 318 -11.52 12.08 -35.07
C ARG A 318 -10.21 11.53 -34.50
N CYS A 319 -9.31 12.38 -34.01
CA CYS A 319 -8.07 11.93 -33.37
C CYS A 319 -8.34 11.23 -32.02
N VAL A 320 -9.28 11.75 -31.22
CA VAL A 320 -9.71 11.10 -29.97
C VAL A 320 -10.34 9.74 -30.27
N GLU A 321 -11.14 9.64 -31.33
CA GLU A 321 -11.73 8.40 -31.81
C GLU A 321 -10.69 7.37 -32.25
N ASP A 322 -9.76 7.75 -33.13
CA ASP A 322 -8.67 6.89 -33.61
C ASP A 322 -7.85 6.33 -32.44
N LEU A 323 -7.46 7.19 -31.49
CA LEU A 323 -6.70 6.76 -30.32
C LEU A 323 -7.51 5.83 -29.41
N SER A 324 -8.82 6.09 -29.26
CA SER A 324 -9.71 5.22 -28.47
C SER A 324 -9.83 3.83 -29.09
N LEU A 325 -9.99 3.75 -30.42
CA LEU A 325 -10.05 2.49 -31.18
C LEU A 325 -8.75 1.70 -31.06
N ARG A 326 -7.62 2.40 -31.20
CA ARG A 326 -6.28 1.87 -30.99
C ARG A 326 -6.10 1.24 -29.60
N LEU A 327 -6.53 1.94 -28.55
CA LEU A 327 -6.48 1.43 -27.17
C LEU A 327 -7.40 0.23 -26.97
N LEU A 328 -8.61 0.24 -27.56
CA LEU A 328 -9.53 -0.90 -27.53
C LEU A 328 -8.92 -2.15 -28.20
N CYS A 329 -8.24 -1.98 -29.33
CA CYS A 329 -7.49 -3.06 -29.97
C CYS A 329 -6.38 -3.59 -29.05
N THR A 330 -5.63 -2.71 -28.38
CA THR A 330 -4.58 -3.12 -27.43
C THR A 330 -5.17 -3.90 -26.24
N LEU A 331 -6.31 -3.46 -25.69
CA LEU A 331 -7.03 -4.20 -24.63
C LEU A 331 -7.50 -5.59 -25.09
N ALA A 332 -7.83 -5.75 -26.37
CA ALA A 332 -8.28 -7.01 -26.94
C ALA A 332 -7.14 -7.97 -27.32
N LEU A 333 -5.97 -7.43 -27.72
CA LEU A 333 -4.88 -8.21 -28.31
C LEU A 333 -3.71 -8.47 -27.36
N ASP A 334 -3.46 -7.60 -26.39
CA ASP A 334 -2.39 -7.79 -25.42
C ASP A 334 -2.71 -8.91 -24.44
N GLN A 335 -1.81 -9.88 -24.31
CA GLN A 335 -1.95 -11.07 -23.47
C GLN A 335 -0.89 -11.12 -22.36
N LEU A 336 -0.22 -10.00 -22.07
CA LEU A 336 0.73 -9.95 -20.97
C LEU A 336 -0.02 -9.89 -19.64
N SER A 337 0.30 -10.79 -18.74
CA SER A 337 -0.20 -10.82 -17.37
C SER A 337 0.94 -11.21 -16.45
N ASP A 338 1.05 -10.51 -15.32
CA ASP A 338 2.02 -10.75 -14.26
C ASP A 338 1.28 -11.24 -13.00
N PHE A 339 1.89 -12.23 -12.34
CA PHE A 339 1.37 -12.95 -11.18
C PHE A 339 2.29 -12.82 -9.95
N VAL A 340 3.26 -11.88 -9.96
CA VAL A 340 4.18 -11.64 -8.83
C VAL A 340 3.49 -11.00 -7.62
N SER A 341 2.32 -10.38 -7.81
CA SER A 341 1.49 -9.77 -6.77
C SER A 341 0.27 -10.61 -6.39
N ASP A 342 -0.37 -10.26 -5.25
CA ASP A 342 -1.63 -10.86 -4.77
C ASP A 342 -2.78 -10.82 -5.81
N GLU A 343 -2.74 -9.85 -6.73
CA GLU A 343 -3.70 -9.69 -7.84
C GLU A 343 -2.98 -9.82 -9.18
N VAL A 344 -3.67 -10.31 -10.22
CA VAL A 344 -3.13 -10.32 -11.58
C VAL A 344 -3.00 -8.91 -12.13
N ILE A 345 -1.78 -8.57 -12.54
CA ILE A 345 -1.47 -7.26 -13.11
C ILE A 345 -1.16 -7.44 -14.58
N ALA A 346 -1.95 -6.79 -15.43
CA ALA A 346 -1.68 -6.69 -16.85
C ALA A 346 -1.14 -5.28 -17.16
N PRO A 347 0.17 -5.02 -17.03
CA PRO A 347 0.69 -3.66 -16.94
C PRO A 347 0.36 -2.79 -18.17
N VAL A 348 0.37 -3.40 -19.36
CA VAL A 348 -0.02 -2.72 -20.62
C VAL A 348 -1.52 -2.46 -20.63
N ARG A 349 -2.36 -3.48 -20.39
CA ARG A 349 -3.82 -3.31 -20.38
C ARG A 349 -4.27 -2.31 -19.31
N GLU A 350 -3.73 -2.39 -18.09
CA GLU A 350 -4.00 -1.47 -16.96
C GLU A 350 -3.76 -0.02 -17.37
N THR A 351 -2.59 0.24 -17.96
CA THR A 351 -2.21 1.58 -18.38
C THR A 351 -3.07 2.06 -19.56
N CYS A 352 -3.34 1.19 -20.55
CA CYS A 352 -4.22 1.53 -21.67
C CYS A 352 -5.66 1.82 -21.22
N GLY A 353 -6.18 1.07 -20.23
CA GLY A 353 -7.49 1.33 -19.61
C GLY A 353 -7.54 2.71 -18.94
N GLN A 354 -6.47 3.10 -18.24
CA GLN A 354 -6.36 4.46 -17.66
C GLN A 354 -6.36 5.54 -18.73
N VAL A 355 -5.61 5.37 -19.82
CA VAL A 355 -5.60 6.32 -20.95
C VAL A 355 -6.99 6.43 -21.56
N LEU A 356 -7.68 5.30 -21.77
CA LEU A 356 -9.04 5.28 -22.29
C LEU A 356 -10.02 5.99 -21.35
N GLY A 357 -9.87 5.83 -20.02
CA GLY A 357 -10.62 6.57 -19.02
C GLY A 357 -10.44 8.09 -19.14
N LEU A 358 -9.19 8.57 -19.30
CA LEU A 358 -8.92 10.00 -19.51
C LEU A 358 -9.56 10.52 -20.81
N LEU A 359 -9.36 9.81 -21.93
CA LEU A 359 -9.93 10.18 -23.23
C LEU A 359 -11.45 10.16 -23.22
N SER A 360 -12.05 9.29 -22.41
CA SER A 360 -13.50 9.20 -22.32
C SER A 360 -14.14 10.53 -21.96
N THR A 361 -13.45 11.43 -21.23
CA THR A 361 -13.97 12.76 -20.85
C THR A 361 -14.13 13.73 -22.03
N GLU A 362 -13.41 13.51 -23.13
CA GLU A 362 -13.48 14.31 -24.36
C GLU A 362 -14.32 13.63 -25.46
N LEU A 363 -14.82 12.41 -25.22
CA LEU A 363 -15.72 11.73 -26.16
C LEU A 363 -17.13 12.34 -26.16
N THR A 364 -17.69 12.48 -27.37
CA THR A 364 -19.12 12.75 -27.58
C THR A 364 -19.96 11.61 -27.01
N GLN A 365 -21.24 11.87 -26.70
CA GLN A 365 -22.15 10.84 -26.17
C GLN A 365 -22.32 9.65 -27.14
N HIS A 366 -22.27 9.89 -28.45
CA HIS A 366 -22.34 8.84 -29.46
C HIS A 366 -21.11 7.94 -29.43
N GLN A 367 -19.91 8.52 -29.52
CA GLN A 367 -18.66 7.76 -29.50
C GLN A 367 -18.45 7.03 -28.17
N LEU A 368 -18.83 7.65 -27.04
CA LEU A 368 -18.82 6.97 -25.74
C LEU A 368 -19.73 5.73 -25.77
N GLY A 369 -20.90 5.82 -26.39
CA GLY A 369 -21.78 4.67 -26.62
C GLY A 369 -21.12 3.56 -27.45
N CYS A 370 -20.38 3.92 -28.50
CA CYS A 370 -19.64 2.97 -29.34
C CYS A 370 -18.47 2.30 -28.57
N VAL A 371 -17.71 3.08 -27.79
CA VAL A 371 -16.64 2.56 -26.92
C VAL A 371 -17.20 1.58 -25.90
N VAL A 372 -18.27 1.95 -25.18
CA VAL A 372 -18.90 1.08 -24.17
C VAL A 372 -19.45 -0.19 -24.80
N SER A 373 -20.08 -0.09 -25.98
CA SER A 373 -20.57 -1.26 -26.72
C SER A 373 -19.43 -2.20 -27.13
N SER A 374 -18.30 -1.65 -27.54
CA SER A 374 -17.10 -2.41 -27.89
C SER A 374 -16.49 -3.10 -26.67
N LEU A 375 -16.39 -2.41 -25.53
CA LEU A 375 -15.92 -3.01 -24.28
C LEU A 375 -16.83 -4.13 -23.77
N LEU A 376 -18.16 -3.98 -23.90
CA LEU A 376 -19.12 -5.06 -23.62
C LEU A 376 -18.97 -6.24 -24.58
N CYS A 377 -18.58 -5.99 -25.83
CA CYS A 377 -18.25 -7.07 -26.76
C CYS A 377 -16.98 -7.81 -26.32
N LEU A 378 -15.97 -7.10 -25.80
CA LEU A 378 -14.74 -7.69 -25.27
C LEU A 378 -14.99 -8.49 -23.98
N SER A 379 -15.79 -7.96 -23.05
CA SER A 379 -16.12 -8.65 -21.78
C SER A 379 -16.81 -9.99 -22.00
N ARG A 380 -17.65 -10.11 -23.04
CA ARG A 380 -18.37 -11.35 -23.38
C ARG A 380 -17.50 -12.43 -24.02
N GLN A 381 -16.24 -12.13 -24.33
CA GLN A 381 -15.38 -13.11 -24.99
C GLN A 381 -15.01 -14.25 -24.02
N PRO A 382 -14.95 -15.50 -24.50
CA PRO A 382 -14.66 -16.65 -23.65
C PRO A 382 -13.21 -16.67 -23.12
N HIS A 383 -12.31 -15.93 -23.78
CA HIS A 383 -10.92 -15.85 -23.37
C HIS A 383 -10.76 -14.83 -22.23
N TRP A 384 -10.35 -15.30 -21.05
CA TRP A 384 -10.34 -14.52 -19.82
C TRP A 384 -9.56 -13.20 -19.94
N MET A 385 -8.42 -13.17 -20.65
CA MET A 385 -7.61 -11.93 -20.80
C MET A 385 -8.32 -10.84 -21.61
N ILE A 386 -9.12 -11.23 -22.60
CA ILE A 386 -9.90 -10.30 -23.42
C ILE A 386 -11.08 -9.78 -22.62
N SER A 387 -11.76 -10.70 -21.92
CA SER A 387 -12.83 -10.37 -20.99
C SER A 387 -12.36 -9.38 -19.93
N TYR A 388 -11.21 -9.67 -19.32
CA TYR A 388 -10.52 -8.83 -18.34
C TYR A 388 -10.20 -7.44 -18.92
N GLY A 389 -9.66 -7.36 -20.15
CA GLY A 389 -9.38 -6.09 -20.81
C GLY A 389 -10.64 -5.23 -21.05
N GLY A 390 -11.76 -5.86 -21.41
CA GLY A 390 -13.06 -5.20 -21.54
C GLY A 390 -13.56 -4.62 -20.22
N LEU A 391 -13.53 -5.41 -19.14
CA LEU A 391 -13.93 -4.99 -17.80
C LEU A 391 -13.04 -3.87 -17.25
N LEU A 392 -11.74 -3.93 -17.55
CA LEU A 392 -10.78 -2.92 -17.14
C LEU A 392 -11.05 -1.57 -17.82
N GLY A 393 -11.39 -1.57 -19.12
CA GLY A 393 -11.84 -0.36 -19.80
C GLY A 393 -13.12 0.22 -19.16
N ILE A 394 -14.09 -0.64 -18.81
CA ILE A 394 -15.33 -0.23 -18.13
C ILE A 394 -15.02 0.41 -16.76
N LYS A 395 -14.15 -0.22 -15.95
CA LYS A 395 -13.68 0.30 -14.65
C LYS A 395 -13.19 1.74 -14.77
N TYR A 396 -12.30 2.01 -15.71
CA TYR A 396 -11.70 3.33 -15.85
C TYR A 396 -12.63 4.39 -16.44
N ILE A 397 -13.56 4.01 -17.33
CA ILE A 397 -14.60 4.93 -17.83
C ILE A 397 -15.55 5.33 -16.69
N LEU A 398 -16.01 4.37 -15.89
CA LEU A 398 -16.87 4.63 -14.73
C LEU A 398 -16.18 5.53 -13.71
N ALA A 399 -14.90 5.26 -13.40
CA ALA A 399 -14.12 6.10 -12.48
C ALA A 399 -13.88 7.52 -13.00
N SER A 400 -13.74 7.69 -14.32
CA SER A 400 -13.39 8.99 -14.94
C SER A 400 -14.61 9.88 -15.22
N ARG A 401 -15.81 9.32 -15.33
CA ARG A 401 -17.05 10.04 -15.65
C ARG A 401 -18.14 9.87 -14.58
N PRO A 402 -17.96 10.36 -13.35
CA PRO A 402 -18.96 10.20 -12.28
C PRO A 402 -20.31 10.87 -12.59
N ARG A 403 -20.34 11.93 -13.43
CA ARG A 403 -21.58 12.61 -13.83
C ARG A 403 -22.47 11.76 -14.74
N ASP A 404 -21.85 11.03 -15.67
CA ASP A 404 -22.55 10.17 -16.62
C ASP A 404 -22.69 8.74 -16.08
N ALA A 405 -22.11 8.44 -14.91
CA ALA A 405 -22.17 7.13 -14.30
C ALA A 405 -23.61 6.66 -14.08
N ALA A 406 -24.55 7.56 -13.76
CA ALA A 406 -25.97 7.23 -13.61
C ALA A 406 -26.60 6.68 -14.90
N ASP A 407 -26.18 7.16 -16.08
CA ASP A 407 -26.68 6.70 -17.38
C ASP A 407 -25.90 5.48 -17.91
N LEU A 408 -24.62 5.38 -17.58
CA LEU A 408 -23.74 4.28 -18.00
C LEU A 408 -23.97 3.02 -17.18
N LEU A 409 -24.18 3.13 -15.86
CA LEU A 409 -24.34 2.02 -14.93
C LEU A 409 -25.41 1.01 -15.38
N PRO A 410 -26.65 1.42 -15.71
CA PRO A 410 -27.68 0.47 -16.16
C PRO A 410 -27.28 -0.32 -17.41
N ARG A 411 -26.43 0.24 -18.28
CA ARG A 411 -25.98 -0.40 -19.52
C ARG A 411 -24.92 -1.47 -19.26
N VAL A 412 -23.99 -1.20 -18.34
CA VAL A 412 -22.84 -2.10 -18.07
C VAL A 412 -23.10 -3.07 -16.91
N TYR A 413 -24.01 -2.74 -15.99
CA TYR A 413 -24.23 -3.49 -14.75
C TYR A 413 -24.59 -4.95 -14.99
N SER A 414 -25.46 -5.23 -15.97
CA SER A 414 -25.89 -6.61 -16.27
C SER A 414 -24.70 -7.51 -16.59
N GLU A 415 -23.76 -7.00 -17.37
CA GLU A 415 -22.56 -7.74 -17.76
C GLU A 415 -21.58 -7.90 -16.59
N ILE A 416 -21.34 -6.83 -15.83
CA ILE A 416 -20.50 -6.87 -14.62
C ILE A 416 -21.07 -7.91 -13.63
N PHE A 417 -22.38 -7.88 -13.37
CA PHE A 417 -23.03 -8.81 -12.47
C PHE A 417 -22.96 -10.26 -12.96
N ASN A 418 -23.06 -10.50 -14.28
CA ASN A 418 -22.90 -11.84 -14.83
C ASN A 418 -21.51 -12.42 -14.54
N HIS A 419 -20.45 -11.61 -14.66
CA HIS A 419 -19.09 -12.07 -14.31
C HIS A 419 -18.95 -12.35 -12.80
N ILE A 420 -19.56 -11.53 -11.94
CA ILE A 420 -19.58 -11.75 -10.49
C ILE A 420 -20.33 -13.04 -10.15
N ALA A 421 -21.53 -13.23 -10.71
CA ALA A 421 -22.38 -14.37 -10.40
C ALA A 421 -21.88 -15.69 -11.00
N ALA A 422 -21.22 -15.65 -12.17
CA ALA A 422 -20.68 -16.84 -12.82
C ALA A 422 -19.49 -17.43 -12.04
N ALA A 423 -18.71 -16.58 -11.36
CA ALA A 423 -17.58 -16.97 -10.51
C ALA A 423 -16.64 -18.02 -11.13
N LYS A 424 -16.34 -17.86 -12.42
CA LYS A 424 -15.55 -18.83 -13.19
C LYS A 424 -14.05 -18.59 -13.11
N ASP A 425 -13.64 -17.32 -13.20
CA ASP A 425 -12.25 -16.87 -13.20
C ASP A 425 -12.11 -15.74 -12.17
N ASP A 426 -11.35 -15.99 -11.09
CA ASP A 426 -11.24 -15.08 -9.94
C ASP A 426 -10.67 -13.70 -10.32
N ASP A 427 -9.71 -13.63 -11.25
CA ASP A 427 -9.13 -12.36 -11.70
C ASP A 427 -10.11 -11.51 -12.51
N VAL A 428 -10.94 -12.17 -13.33
CA VAL A 428 -12.00 -11.52 -14.11
C VAL A 428 -13.08 -11.02 -13.16
N MET A 429 -13.43 -11.82 -12.14
CA MET A 429 -14.36 -11.42 -11.08
C MET A 429 -13.81 -10.23 -10.29
N ALA A 430 -12.56 -10.27 -9.84
CA ALA A 430 -11.90 -9.18 -9.13
C ALA A 430 -11.91 -7.88 -9.96
N SER A 431 -11.61 -7.97 -11.26
CA SER A 431 -11.70 -6.84 -12.18
C SER A 431 -13.13 -6.29 -12.28
N ALA A 432 -14.14 -7.16 -12.45
CA ALA A 432 -15.55 -6.78 -12.49
C ALA A 432 -16.01 -6.08 -11.20
N LEU A 433 -15.64 -6.62 -10.03
CA LEU A 433 -15.92 -6.02 -8.73
C LEU A 433 -15.26 -4.65 -8.58
N SER A 434 -14.01 -4.53 -9.01
CA SER A 434 -13.23 -3.29 -8.91
C SER A 434 -13.84 -2.15 -9.75
N ALA A 435 -14.58 -2.48 -10.82
CA ALA A 435 -15.30 -1.52 -11.64
C ALA A 435 -16.48 -0.85 -10.89
N LEU A 436 -17.05 -1.51 -9.88
CA LEU A 436 -18.18 -1.00 -9.10
C LEU A 436 -17.77 -0.17 -7.89
N VAL A 437 -16.57 -0.39 -7.34
CA VAL A 437 -16.05 0.34 -6.17
C VAL A 437 -16.12 1.87 -6.32
N PRO A 438 -15.64 2.49 -7.43
CA PRO A 438 -15.58 3.96 -7.54
C PRO A 438 -16.96 4.62 -7.71
N VAL A 439 -17.98 3.84 -8.08
CA VAL A 439 -19.35 4.28 -8.38
C VAL A 439 -20.36 3.66 -7.43
N SER A 440 -19.91 3.21 -6.24
CA SER A 440 -20.75 2.55 -5.23
C SER A 440 -21.90 3.45 -4.76
N THR A 441 -21.66 4.76 -4.60
CA THR A 441 -22.69 5.75 -4.26
C THR A 441 -23.74 5.90 -5.37
N GLU A 442 -23.31 6.02 -6.62
CA GLU A 442 -24.16 6.12 -7.78
C GLU A 442 -24.92 4.82 -8.03
N LEU A 443 -24.30 3.66 -7.74
CA LEU A 443 -24.96 2.35 -7.78
C LEU A 443 -26.12 2.28 -6.78
N CYS A 444 -25.91 2.79 -5.55
CA CYS A 444 -26.96 2.86 -4.54
C CYS A 444 -28.16 3.71 -5.01
N ASN A 445 -27.90 4.82 -5.70
CA ASN A 445 -28.92 5.75 -6.15
C ASN A 445 -29.62 5.33 -7.46
N SER A 446 -28.87 4.76 -8.42
CA SER A 446 -29.37 4.47 -9.77
C SER A 446 -29.99 3.08 -9.92
N LEU A 447 -29.55 2.09 -9.15
CA LEU A 447 -29.99 0.70 -9.27
C LEU A 447 -30.42 0.08 -7.90
N PRO A 448 -31.32 0.73 -7.13
CA PRO A 448 -31.70 0.27 -5.80
C PRO A 448 -32.31 -1.16 -5.82
N ASP A 449 -33.08 -1.50 -6.84
CA ASP A 449 -33.73 -2.82 -6.97
C ASP A 449 -32.73 -3.97 -7.16
N ARG A 450 -31.52 -3.68 -7.64
CA ARG A 450 -30.48 -4.68 -7.93
C ARG A 450 -29.48 -4.86 -6.77
N LEU A 451 -29.41 -3.89 -5.84
CA LEU A 451 -28.49 -3.95 -4.70
C LEU A 451 -28.68 -5.18 -3.81
N PRO A 452 -29.90 -5.61 -3.42
CA PRO A 452 -30.05 -6.75 -2.53
C PRO A 452 -29.49 -8.03 -3.13
N GLN A 453 -29.68 -8.22 -4.45
CA GLN A 453 -29.15 -9.35 -5.18
C GLN A 453 -27.61 -9.32 -5.23
N LEU A 454 -27.02 -8.15 -5.51
CA LEU A 454 -25.57 -7.97 -5.48
C LEU A 454 -25.00 -8.28 -4.09
N VAL A 455 -25.53 -7.65 -3.04
CA VAL A 455 -25.05 -7.82 -1.67
C VAL A 455 -25.15 -9.27 -1.22
N SER A 456 -26.27 -9.96 -1.49
CA SER A 456 -26.43 -11.39 -1.19
C SER A 456 -25.34 -12.22 -1.89
N THR A 457 -25.10 -11.96 -3.18
CA THR A 457 -24.10 -12.68 -3.97
C THR A 457 -22.69 -12.45 -3.41
N LEU A 458 -22.36 -11.22 -2.98
CA LEU A 458 -21.04 -10.90 -2.40
C LEU A 458 -20.80 -11.67 -1.09
N TRP A 459 -21.80 -11.74 -0.20
CA TRP A 459 -21.70 -12.52 1.04
C TRP A 459 -21.63 -14.03 0.77
N ASP A 460 -22.38 -14.53 -0.21
CA ASP A 460 -22.33 -15.92 -0.65
C ASP A 460 -20.96 -16.31 -1.22
N LEU A 461 -20.36 -15.42 -2.02
CA LEU A 461 -19.01 -15.61 -2.55
C LEU A 461 -17.99 -15.59 -1.43
N LEU A 462 -18.00 -14.57 -0.56
CA LEU A 462 -17.07 -14.43 0.56
C LEU A 462 -17.06 -15.67 1.49
N ALA A 463 -18.19 -16.35 1.64
CA ALA A 463 -18.30 -17.57 2.45
C ALA A 463 -17.72 -18.84 1.79
N ARG A 464 -17.43 -18.80 0.48
CA ARG A 464 -17.00 -19.95 -0.34
C ARG A 464 -15.62 -19.77 -0.98
N MET A 465 -15.09 -18.54 -1.02
CA MET A 465 -13.77 -18.27 -1.61
C MET A 465 -12.65 -18.91 -0.79
N ASP A 466 -11.60 -19.34 -1.48
CA ASP A 466 -10.35 -19.79 -0.88
C ASP A 466 -9.54 -18.61 -0.31
N ASP A 467 -8.73 -18.88 0.72
CA ASP A 467 -7.85 -17.91 1.42
C ASP A 467 -6.85 -17.18 0.49
N LEU A 468 -6.61 -17.69 -0.72
CA LEU A 468 -5.69 -17.11 -1.71
C LEU A 468 -6.40 -16.41 -2.87
N SER A 469 -7.72 -16.26 -2.81
CA SER A 469 -8.45 -15.66 -3.92
C SER A 469 -8.14 -14.15 -4.07
N PRO A 470 -7.72 -13.68 -5.26
CA PRO A 470 -7.48 -12.25 -5.51
C PRO A 470 -8.75 -11.41 -5.41
N ALA A 471 -9.94 -12.03 -5.51
CA ALA A 471 -11.21 -11.33 -5.42
C ALA A 471 -11.56 -10.90 -3.98
N THR A 472 -11.06 -11.59 -2.95
CA THR A 472 -11.43 -11.36 -1.54
C THR A 472 -11.22 -9.91 -1.11
N ASN A 473 -10.07 -9.32 -1.44
CA ASN A 473 -9.76 -7.92 -1.16
C ASN A 473 -10.79 -6.96 -1.79
N THR A 474 -11.15 -7.23 -3.04
CA THR A 474 -12.08 -6.38 -3.79
C THR A 474 -13.53 -6.54 -3.31
N ILE A 475 -13.95 -7.76 -2.92
CA ILE A 475 -15.26 -8.01 -2.31
C ILE A 475 -15.39 -7.22 -1.00
N LEU A 476 -14.40 -7.30 -0.11
CA LEU A 476 -14.39 -6.57 1.16
C LEU A 476 -14.42 -5.05 0.93
N SER A 477 -13.66 -4.56 -0.04
CA SER A 477 -13.64 -3.15 -0.43
C SER A 477 -15.00 -2.68 -0.94
N LEU A 478 -15.66 -3.47 -1.80
CA LEU A 478 -16.97 -3.13 -2.35
C LEU A 478 -18.05 -3.17 -1.27
N LEU A 479 -18.09 -4.18 -0.41
CA LEU A 479 -19.02 -4.26 0.73
C LEU A 479 -18.87 -3.04 1.65
N THR A 480 -17.63 -2.64 1.94
CA THR A 480 -17.33 -1.45 2.74
C THR A 480 -17.82 -0.17 2.06
N ALA A 481 -17.59 -0.03 0.76
CA ALA A 481 -18.02 1.14 -0.01
C ALA A 481 -19.55 1.24 -0.13
N LEU A 482 -20.25 0.11 -0.36
CA LEU A 482 -21.71 0.06 -0.39
C LEU A 482 -22.33 0.41 0.97
N GLN A 483 -21.71 -0.05 2.06
CA GLN A 483 -22.13 0.30 3.42
C GLN A 483 -22.04 1.82 3.67
N ALA A 484 -20.97 2.47 3.19
CA ALA A 484 -20.81 3.92 3.30
C ALA A 484 -21.75 4.69 2.34
N GLY A 485 -22.07 4.12 1.17
CA GLY A 485 -22.68 4.81 0.05
C GLY A 485 -24.21 4.86 -0.01
N GLY A 486 -24.95 4.19 0.89
CA GLY A 486 -26.41 4.34 0.90
C GLY A 486 -27.25 3.11 1.24
N VAL A 487 -26.68 2.02 1.74
CA VAL A 487 -27.52 1.02 2.42
C VAL A 487 -28.00 1.65 3.73
N SER A 488 -29.26 2.09 3.77
CA SER A 488 -29.81 2.80 4.93
C SER A 488 -29.59 1.98 6.21
N PRO A 489 -29.08 2.58 7.29
CA PRO A 489 -28.80 1.89 8.57
C PRO A 489 -30.03 1.16 9.15
N ASP A 490 -31.24 1.53 8.73
CA ASP A 490 -32.50 0.95 9.19
C ASP A 490 -32.83 -0.43 8.63
N GLN A 491 -32.13 -0.90 7.59
CA GLN A 491 -32.38 -2.20 6.95
C GLN A 491 -31.78 -3.39 7.71
N PHE A 492 -30.78 -3.16 8.57
CA PHE A 492 -30.08 -4.26 9.25
C PHE A 492 -30.79 -4.67 10.53
N THR A 493 -31.21 -5.93 10.63
CA THR A 493 -31.56 -6.51 11.93
C THR A 493 -30.29 -6.70 12.77
N GLU A 494 -30.42 -6.66 14.10
CA GLU A 494 -29.31 -6.95 15.04
C GLU A 494 -28.62 -8.28 14.68
N ALA A 495 -29.41 -9.34 14.45
CA ALA A 495 -28.90 -10.66 14.08
C ALA A 495 -28.12 -10.66 12.75
N GLN A 496 -28.59 -9.91 11.75
CA GLN A 496 -27.89 -9.82 10.46
C GLN A 496 -26.54 -9.14 10.60
N LEU A 497 -26.48 -8.03 11.34
CA LEU A 497 -25.24 -7.27 11.52
C LEU A 497 -24.22 -8.04 12.37
N SER A 498 -24.68 -8.75 13.40
CA SER A 498 -23.84 -9.68 14.18
C SER A 498 -23.27 -10.79 13.30
N ASN A 499 -24.09 -11.42 12.45
CA ASN A 499 -23.62 -12.47 11.54
C ASN A 499 -22.60 -11.94 10.53
N GLN A 500 -22.84 -10.76 9.95
CA GLN A 500 -21.93 -10.12 9.00
C GLN A 500 -20.57 -9.82 9.64
N LEU A 501 -20.56 -9.22 10.84
CA LEU A 501 -19.31 -8.98 11.58
C LEU A 501 -18.59 -10.30 11.90
N GLN A 502 -19.30 -11.33 12.33
CA GLN A 502 -18.72 -12.66 12.57
C GLN A 502 -18.08 -13.25 11.31
N THR A 503 -18.65 -13.02 10.12
CA THR A 503 -18.07 -13.46 8.84
C THR A 503 -16.84 -12.64 8.46
N LEU A 504 -16.75 -11.36 8.84
CA LEU A 504 -15.63 -10.48 8.49
C LEU A 504 -14.39 -10.66 9.38
N LEU A 505 -14.58 -10.98 10.66
CA LEU A 505 -13.49 -11.10 11.63
C LEU A 505 -12.36 -12.08 11.23
N PRO A 506 -12.64 -13.28 10.66
CA PRO A 506 -11.60 -14.20 10.21
C PRO A 506 -10.61 -13.58 9.21
N PHE A 507 -11.07 -12.70 8.32
CA PHE A 507 -10.23 -12.06 7.30
C PHE A 507 -9.17 -11.10 7.87
N LEU A 508 -9.28 -10.72 9.15
CA LEU A 508 -8.17 -10.05 9.84
C LEU A 508 -6.94 -10.96 9.89
N TYR A 509 -7.09 -12.28 9.86
CA TYR A 509 -6.01 -13.26 9.98
C TYR A 509 -5.69 -13.96 8.65
N ASP A 510 -6.07 -13.33 7.54
CA ASP A 510 -5.80 -13.81 6.20
C ASP A 510 -4.29 -13.83 5.89
N SER A 511 -3.85 -14.76 5.05
CA SER A 511 -2.46 -14.84 4.57
C SER A 511 -2.05 -13.60 3.78
N LEU A 512 -2.97 -13.05 2.99
CA LEU A 512 -2.73 -11.91 2.13
C LEU A 512 -2.75 -10.61 2.94
N ARG A 513 -1.67 -9.84 2.81
CA ARG A 513 -1.52 -8.55 3.50
C ARG A 513 -2.66 -7.60 3.15
N SER A 514 -2.96 -7.49 1.86
CA SER A 514 -4.00 -6.62 1.31
C SER A 514 -5.38 -6.92 1.93
N VAL A 515 -5.71 -8.20 2.10
CA VAL A 515 -6.94 -8.65 2.74
C VAL A 515 -6.98 -8.27 4.22
N ARG A 516 -5.91 -8.46 4.98
CA ARG A 516 -5.86 -8.05 6.40
C ARG A 516 -6.12 -6.55 6.60
N GLU A 517 -5.50 -5.71 5.76
CA GLU A 517 -5.69 -4.25 5.80
C GLU A 517 -7.13 -3.85 5.46
N THR A 518 -7.71 -4.44 4.41
CA THR A 518 -9.09 -4.16 3.99
C THR A 518 -10.12 -4.72 4.98
N ALA A 519 -9.87 -5.89 5.57
CA ALA A 519 -10.72 -6.47 6.61
C ALA A 519 -10.79 -5.55 7.84
N GLY A 520 -9.67 -4.96 8.26
CA GLY A 520 -9.63 -3.95 9.33
C GLY A 520 -10.55 -2.76 9.05
N ARG A 521 -10.50 -2.23 7.82
CA ARG A 521 -11.39 -1.14 7.37
C ARG A 521 -12.86 -1.57 7.32
N ALA A 522 -13.13 -2.76 6.79
CA ALA A 522 -14.49 -3.30 6.68
C ALA A 522 -15.13 -3.51 8.05
N VAL A 523 -14.44 -4.23 8.96
CA VAL A 523 -14.92 -4.49 10.32
C VAL A 523 -15.20 -3.18 11.07
N ALA A 524 -14.30 -2.20 10.97
CA ALA A 524 -14.50 -0.88 11.57
C ALA A 524 -15.73 -0.15 11.00
N ALA A 525 -15.93 -0.15 9.68
CA ALA A 525 -17.06 0.51 9.04
C ALA A 525 -18.41 -0.15 9.36
N PHE A 526 -18.46 -1.48 9.40
CA PHE A 526 -19.69 -2.21 9.79
C PHE A 526 -20.01 -2.02 11.27
N ALA A 527 -18.99 -1.99 12.14
CA ALA A 527 -19.17 -1.69 13.56
C ALA A 527 -19.66 -0.25 13.78
N SER A 528 -19.08 0.74 13.10
CA SER A 528 -19.53 2.13 13.23
C SER A 528 -20.95 2.32 12.74
N ALA A 529 -21.34 1.69 11.62
CA ALA A 529 -22.71 1.71 11.13
C ALA A 529 -23.70 1.00 12.08
N GLY A 530 -23.32 -0.15 12.65
CA GLY A 530 -24.14 -0.86 13.63
C GLY A 530 -24.33 -0.08 14.94
N CYS A 531 -23.29 0.61 15.39
CA CYS A 531 -23.39 1.54 16.50
C CYS A 531 -24.29 2.71 16.13
N ALA A 532 -24.12 3.31 14.95
CA ALA A 532 -24.92 4.45 14.43
C ALA A 532 -26.42 4.18 14.55
N CYS A 533 -26.89 2.99 14.12
CA CYS A 533 -28.29 2.59 14.18
C CYS A 533 -28.76 2.08 15.56
N GLY A 534 -27.86 1.95 16.53
CA GLY A 534 -28.18 1.46 17.89
C GLY A 534 -28.50 -0.03 17.96
N ARG A 535 -28.24 -0.79 16.89
CA ARG A 535 -28.57 -2.23 16.78
C ARG A 535 -27.36 -3.14 16.98
N LEU A 536 -26.16 -2.59 17.22
CA LEU A 536 -24.96 -3.39 17.52
C LEU A 536 -24.93 -3.79 19.00
N PRO A 537 -24.94 -5.10 19.32
CA PRO A 537 -24.80 -5.56 20.70
C PRO A 537 -23.42 -5.17 21.27
N PRO A 538 -23.33 -4.78 22.56
CA PRO A 538 -22.05 -4.50 23.20
C PRO A 538 -21.04 -5.65 23.11
N ALA A 539 -21.51 -6.90 23.12
CA ALA A 539 -20.69 -8.09 22.94
C ALA A 539 -20.04 -8.19 21.54
N CYS A 540 -20.76 -7.78 20.49
CA CYS A 540 -20.20 -7.75 19.14
C CYS A 540 -19.17 -6.62 18.99
N LEU A 541 -19.44 -5.45 19.57
CA LEU A 541 -18.44 -4.36 19.61
C LEU A 541 -17.20 -4.79 20.41
N ALA A 542 -17.37 -5.49 21.52
CA ALA A 542 -16.27 -6.04 22.32
C ALA A 542 -15.39 -6.99 21.49
N ALA A 543 -16.00 -7.89 20.71
CA ALA A 543 -15.29 -8.79 19.81
C ALA A 543 -14.51 -8.03 18.73
N VAL A 544 -15.14 -7.04 18.08
CA VAL A 544 -14.48 -6.19 17.07
C VAL A 544 -13.24 -5.51 17.63
N LEU A 545 -13.38 -4.83 18.77
CA LEU A 545 -12.29 -4.13 19.45
C LEU A 545 -11.16 -5.09 19.82
N ARG A 546 -11.50 -6.28 20.33
CA ARG A 546 -10.54 -7.33 20.68
C ARG A 546 -9.76 -7.84 19.47
N HIS A 547 -10.44 -8.16 18.38
CA HIS A 547 -9.78 -8.72 17.20
C HIS A 547 -8.91 -7.69 16.47
N LEU A 548 -9.32 -6.42 16.43
CA LEU A 548 -8.46 -5.34 15.92
C LEU A 548 -7.19 -5.19 16.77
N TYR A 549 -7.32 -5.27 18.11
CA TYR A 549 -6.19 -5.27 19.03
C TYR A 549 -5.28 -6.50 18.84
N GLN A 550 -5.86 -7.71 18.81
CA GLN A 550 -5.14 -8.96 18.61
C GLN A 550 -4.39 -8.98 17.28
N ARG A 551 -5.03 -8.56 16.19
CA ARG A 551 -4.37 -8.45 14.90
C ARG A 551 -3.16 -7.52 14.98
N CYS A 552 -3.29 -6.34 15.60
CA CYS A 552 -2.16 -5.44 15.77
C CYS A 552 -1.02 -6.06 16.59
N LEU A 553 -1.34 -6.81 17.64
CA LEU A 553 -0.37 -7.51 18.48
C LEU A 553 0.35 -8.66 17.74
N LEU A 554 -0.35 -9.34 16.83
CA LEU A 554 0.13 -10.52 16.10
C LEU A 554 0.75 -10.18 14.74
N GLU A 555 0.61 -8.93 14.28
CA GLU A 555 1.04 -8.53 12.95
C GLU A 555 2.56 -8.32 12.85
N GLU A 556 3.15 -8.95 11.84
CA GLU A 556 4.58 -8.84 11.56
C GLU A 556 4.92 -7.54 10.83
N LEU A 557 4.07 -7.10 9.89
CA LEU A 557 4.35 -5.96 9.04
C LEU A 557 3.97 -4.64 9.73
N PRO A 558 4.89 -3.67 9.87
CA PRO A 558 4.60 -2.39 10.53
C PRO A 558 3.57 -1.55 9.75
N GLU A 559 3.58 -1.64 8.42
CA GLU A 559 2.63 -0.94 7.55
C GLU A 559 1.19 -1.43 7.79
N THR A 560 0.99 -2.75 7.86
CA THR A 560 -0.30 -3.37 8.19
C THR A 560 -0.76 -3.01 9.61
N ARG A 561 0.16 -3.00 10.60
CA ARG A 561 -0.14 -2.52 11.97
C ARG A 561 -0.68 -1.09 11.96
N SER A 562 -0.02 -0.21 11.21
CA SER A 562 -0.44 1.19 11.04
C SER A 562 -1.83 1.29 10.40
N ALA A 563 -2.11 0.52 9.36
CA ALA A 563 -3.41 0.50 8.69
C ALA A 563 -4.56 -0.02 9.59
N VAL A 564 -4.33 -1.10 10.33
CA VAL A 564 -5.31 -1.65 11.29
C VAL A 564 -5.54 -0.66 12.44
N ARG A 565 -4.48 -0.04 12.97
CA ARG A 565 -4.60 1.02 13.98
C ARG A 565 -5.41 2.21 13.47
N ALA A 566 -5.15 2.69 12.26
CA ALA A 566 -5.89 3.80 11.67
C ALA A 566 -7.39 3.46 11.55
N SER A 567 -7.72 2.21 11.23
CA SER A 567 -9.11 1.73 11.18
C SER A 567 -9.78 1.74 12.56
N LEU A 568 -9.06 1.34 13.62
CA LEU A 568 -9.56 1.46 15.00
C LEU A 568 -9.75 2.92 15.42
N LEU A 569 -8.77 3.79 15.16
CA LEU A 569 -8.87 5.21 15.55
C LEU A 569 -10.06 5.88 14.87
N LYS A 570 -10.27 5.61 13.58
CA LYS A 570 -11.47 6.06 12.86
C LYS A 570 -12.76 5.54 13.50
N LEU A 571 -12.81 4.26 13.90
CA LEU A 571 -13.96 3.71 14.63
C LEU A 571 -14.18 4.45 15.97
N LEU A 572 -13.12 4.77 16.72
CA LEU A 572 -13.24 5.52 17.97
C LEU A 572 -13.75 6.95 17.74
N ASP A 573 -13.29 7.60 16.67
CA ASP A 573 -13.76 8.94 16.27
C ASP A 573 -15.25 8.90 15.89
N ASP A 574 -15.69 7.91 15.09
CA ASP A 574 -17.10 7.70 14.74
C ASP A 574 -17.98 7.41 15.98
N LEU A 575 -17.39 6.96 17.09
CA LEU A 575 -18.07 6.65 18.36
C LEU A 575 -17.89 7.74 19.43
N SER A 576 -17.39 8.92 19.07
CA SER A 576 -17.14 10.02 20.03
C SER A 576 -18.37 10.38 20.88
N ASP A 577 -19.57 10.25 20.31
CA ASP A 577 -20.83 10.58 20.98
C ASP A 577 -21.46 9.38 21.72
N LYS A 578 -20.85 8.18 21.60
CA LYS A 578 -21.37 6.89 22.12
C LYS A 578 -20.44 6.26 23.16
N VAL A 579 -19.80 7.12 23.96
CA VAL A 579 -18.85 6.76 25.02
C VAL A 579 -19.38 5.67 25.97
N GLY A 580 -20.68 5.71 26.33
CA GLY A 580 -21.30 4.70 27.19
C GLY A 580 -21.36 3.30 26.59
N GLN A 581 -21.67 3.19 25.29
CA GLN A 581 -21.69 1.91 24.58
C GLN A 581 -20.27 1.35 24.43
N LEU A 582 -19.28 2.22 24.21
CA LEU A 582 -17.88 1.85 24.18
C LEU A 582 -17.39 1.35 25.57
N ALA A 583 -17.73 2.06 26.64
CA ALA A 583 -17.41 1.65 28.01
C ALA A 583 -18.05 0.31 28.37
N GLU A 584 -19.30 0.08 27.96
CA GLU A 584 -19.97 -1.21 28.15
C GLU A 584 -19.26 -2.33 27.38
N ALA A 585 -18.90 -2.12 26.10
CA ALA A 585 -18.17 -3.12 25.32
C ALA A 585 -16.79 -3.47 25.89
N LEU A 586 -16.10 -2.51 26.53
CA LEU A 586 -14.83 -2.77 27.21
C LEU A 586 -14.99 -3.54 28.54
N LEU A 587 -16.14 -3.39 29.20
CA LEU A 587 -16.47 -4.10 30.43
C LEU A 587 -17.00 -5.52 30.20
N VAL A 588 -17.64 -5.76 29.05
CA VAL A 588 -18.18 -7.06 28.65
C VAL A 588 -17.05 -8.11 28.52
N VAL A 589 -17.26 -9.32 29.08
CA VAL A 589 -16.30 -10.45 29.03
C VAL A 589 -14.90 -10.07 29.54
N GLU A 590 -14.81 -9.17 30.52
CA GLU A 590 -13.51 -8.72 31.06
C GLU A 590 -12.49 -8.30 29.98
N ASN A 591 -12.97 -7.75 28.84
CA ASN A 591 -12.17 -7.61 27.62
C ASN A 591 -10.85 -6.85 27.84
N VAL A 592 -10.84 -5.82 28.68
CA VAL A 592 -9.62 -5.08 29.06
C VAL A 592 -8.60 -5.97 29.80
N ALA A 593 -9.07 -6.84 30.71
CA ALA A 593 -8.20 -7.75 31.43
C ALA A 593 -7.59 -8.79 30.48
N GLU A 594 -8.40 -9.34 29.57
CA GLU A 594 -7.96 -10.32 28.60
C GLU A 594 -6.98 -9.70 27.59
N MET A 595 -7.24 -8.50 27.06
CA MET A 595 -6.30 -7.80 26.18
C MET A 595 -4.96 -7.50 26.85
N LEU A 596 -4.96 -7.10 28.14
CA LEU A 596 -3.74 -6.94 28.93
C LEU A 596 -3.00 -8.28 29.12
N ALA A 597 -3.73 -9.37 29.39
CA ALA A 597 -3.15 -10.70 29.52
C ALA A 597 -2.49 -11.16 28.21
N LEU A 598 -3.12 -10.91 27.05
CA LEU A 598 -2.55 -11.21 25.73
C LEU A 598 -1.24 -10.47 25.49
N ALA A 599 -1.14 -9.18 25.88
CA ALA A 599 0.12 -8.43 25.78
C ALA A 599 1.23 -8.98 26.68
N THR A 600 0.88 -9.65 27.79
CA THR A 600 1.86 -10.25 28.71
C THR A 600 2.36 -11.63 28.29
N GLN A 601 1.81 -12.24 27.23
CA GLN A 601 2.25 -13.56 26.79
C GLN A 601 3.75 -13.60 26.42
N PRO A 602 4.46 -14.70 26.71
CA PRO A 602 5.86 -14.89 26.32
C PRO A 602 6.11 -14.76 24.81
N SER A 603 7.26 -14.21 24.43
CA SER A 603 7.61 -13.90 23.04
C SER A 603 7.68 -15.09 22.09
N ARG A 604 7.92 -16.30 22.60
CA ARG A 604 8.04 -17.55 21.81
C ARG A 604 6.88 -18.53 22.07
N GLN A 605 5.89 -18.13 22.87
CA GLN A 605 4.70 -18.91 23.04
C GLN A 605 3.79 -18.70 21.84
N GLU A 606 3.37 -19.79 21.23
CA GLU A 606 2.32 -19.79 20.22
C GLU A 606 1.01 -19.37 20.89
N PHE A 607 0.26 -18.49 20.24
CA PHE A 607 -1.12 -18.23 20.58
C PHE A 607 -1.90 -19.50 20.24
N LEU A 608 -2.11 -20.35 21.26
CA LEU A 608 -3.05 -21.45 21.16
C LEU A 608 -4.45 -20.84 21.05
N GLU A 609 -5.14 -21.10 19.94
CA GLU A 609 -6.58 -20.80 19.77
C GLU A 609 -7.48 -21.69 20.64
N ASP A 610 -6.94 -22.35 21.67
CA ASP A 610 -7.74 -23.01 22.70
C ASP A 610 -8.32 -21.96 23.65
N ASP A 611 -9.26 -21.16 23.13
CA ASP A 611 -10.06 -20.26 23.94
C ASP A 611 -11.00 -21.12 24.82
N PRO A 612 -11.10 -20.88 26.14
CA PRO A 612 -12.02 -21.56 27.07
C PRO A 612 -13.52 -21.45 26.73
N PHE A 613 -13.87 -20.88 25.58
CA PHE A 613 -15.23 -20.69 25.07
C PHE A 613 -15.57 -21.52 23.82
N SER A 614 -14.70 -22.42 23.36
CA SER A 614 -15.03 -23.42 22.32
C SER A 614 -16.14 -24.40 22.77
N ALA A 615 -16.41 -24.50 24.08
CA ALA A 615 -17.54 -25.25 24.63
C ALA A 615 -18.80 -24.38 24.76
N ALA A 616 -19.32 -23.85 23.64
CA ALA A 616 -20.67 -23.29 23.60
C ALA A 616 -21.66 -24.36 23.12
N ASP A 617 -22.61 -24.71 23.99
CA ASP A 617 -23.76 -25.57 23.72
C ASP A 617 -24.49 -25.10 22.43
N PRO A 618 -24.71 -25.95 21.42
CA PRO A 618 -25.35 -25.57 20.14
C PRO A 618 -26.79 -25.05 20.27
N ALA A 619 -27.36 -25.06 21.48
CA ALA A 619 -28.67 -24.52 21.82
C ALA A 619 -28.66 -23.06 22.35
N ALA A 620 -27.51 -22.40 22.50
CA ALA A 620 -27.42 -21.03 23.00
C ALA A 620 -27.87 -19.98 21.95
N PRO A 621 -28.55 -18.88 22.36
CA PRO A 621 -29.02 -17.85 21.43
C PRO A 621 -27.86 -17.17 20.67
N PRO A 622 -28.09 -16.67 19.43
CA PRO A 622 -27.05 -16.27 18.47
C PRO A 622 -26.23 -15.01 18.81
N ALA A 623 -26.24 -14.57 20.07
CA ALA A 623 -25.62 -13.33 20.54
C ALA A 623 -24.65 -13.53 21.73
N THR A 624 -24.20 -14.75 22.01
CA THR A 624 -23.16 -14.99 23.01
C THR A 624 -21.75 -14.98 22.38
N PRO A 625 -20.76 -14.30 23.01
CA PRO A 625 -19.36 -14.26 22.55
C PRO A 625 -18.75 -15.63 22.22
N GLY A 626 -19.16 -16.70 22.93
CA GLY A 626 -18.69 -18.07 22.66
C GLY A 626 -19.13 -18.65 21.32
N VAL A 627 -20.26 -18.21 20.76
CA VAL A 627 -20.72 -18.64 19.41
C VAL A 627 -19.95 -17.91 18.30
N ILE A 628 -19.52 -16.67 18.57
CA ILE A 628 -18.66 -15.86 17.69
C ILE A 628 -17.28 -16.52 17.57
N LEU A 629 -16.72 -16.94 18.71
CA LEU A 629 -15.40 -17.60 18.80
C LEU A 629 -15.44 -19.07 18.34
N GLY A 630 -16.53 -19.81 18.60
CA GLY A 630 -16.68 -21.19 18.10
C GLY A 630 -16.78 -21.27 16.56
N ARG A 631 -17.26 -20.21 15.89
CA ARG A 631 -17.30 -20.15 14.41
C ARG A 631 -15.93 -19.84 13.79
N LEU A 632 -15.06 -19.10 14.49
CA LEU A 632 -13.66 -18.92 14.12
C LEU A 632 -12.92 -20.27 14.13
N ALA A 633 -13.13 -21.10 15.16
CA ALA A 633 -12.59 -22.46 15.21
C ALA A 633 -13.11 -23.38 14.07
N THR A 634 -14.36 -23.22 13.61
CA THR A 634 -14.86 -23.94 12.43
C THR A 634 -14.31 -23.42 11.10
N PHE A 635 -13.91 -22.14 11.04
CA PHE A 635 -13.21 -21.56 9.89
C PHE A 635 -11.77 -22.12 9.81
N GLU A 636 -11.11 -22.30 10.95
CA GLU A 636 -9.81 -22.98 11.04
C GLU A 636 -9.89 -24.49 10.74
N SER A 637 -10.98 -25.17 11.12
CA SER A 637 -11.20 -26.57 10.75
C SER A 637 -11.30 -26.75 9.22
N ARG A 638 -11.79 -25.73 8.49
CA ARG A 638 -11.72 -25.69 7.02
C ARG A 638 -10.28 -25.46 6.50
N ARG A 639 -9.46 -24.66 7.19
CA ARG A 639 -8.01 -24.51 6.92
C ARG A 639 -7.23 -25.82 7.11
N SER A 640 -7.58 -26.62 8.12
CA SER A 640 -6.89 -27.89 8.42
C SER A 640 -7.35 -29.07 7.54
N GLY A 641 -8.53 -28.97 6.91
CA GLY A 641 -9.19 -30.08 6.22
C GLY A 641 -8.69 -30.44 4.81
N SER A 642 -7.73 -29.71 4.23
CA SER A 642 -7.29 -29.93 2.83
C SER A 642 -5.84 -30.39 2.68
N VAL A 643 -5.37 -31.32 3.52
CA VAL A 643 -4.17 -32.12 3.20
C VAL A 643 -4.55 -33.59 3.22
N GLY A 644 -4.99 -34.08 2.06
CA GLY A 644 -5.19 -35.49 1.80
C GLY A 644 -3.86 -36.25 1.77
N GLY A 645 -3.74 -37.21 2.69
CA GLY A 645 -2.99 -38.46 2.61
C GLY A 645 -1.71 -38.51 1.76
N GLY A 646 -0.56 -38.36 2.43
CA GLY A 646 0.75 -38.74 1.89
C GLY A 646 1.77 -38.83 3.01
N SER A 647 1.90 -40.01 3.61
CA SER A 647 2.92 -40.30 4.61
C SER A 647 4.32 -40.28 3.98
N SER A 648 5.10 -39.23 4.22
CA SER A 648 6.55 -39.27 4.08
C SER A 648 7.22 -38.46 5.19
N SER A 649 7.88 -39.18 6.09
CA SER A 649 8.75 -38.66 7.13
C SER A 649 9.95 -37.93 6.52
N CYS A 650 10.00 -36.61 6.68
CA CYS A 650 11.17 -35.80 6.41
C CYS A 650 11.43 -34.89 7.61
N SER A 651 12.47 -35.21 8.36
CA SER A 651 13.00 -34.41 9.45
C SER A 651 13.74 -33.18 8.91
N GLY A 652 13.31 -31.98 9.29
CA GLY A 652 14.07 -30.73 9.15
C GLY A 652 13.26 -29.57 8.54
N GLY A 653 12.92 -28.59 9.38
CA GLY A 653 12.48 -27.25 8.95
C GLY A 653 11.00 -27.12 8.55
N GLY A 654 10.07 -27.38 9.47
CA GLY A 654 8.64 -27.12 9.26
C GLY A 654 8.21 -25.80 9.89
N GLY A 655 7.89 -24.80 9.06
CA GLY A 655 7.14 -23.61 9.48
C GLY A 655 5.73 -24.02 9.87
N GLY A 656 5.43 -23.98 11.17
CA GLY A 656 4.08 -24.19 11.70
C GLY A 656 3.26 -22.91 11.58
N GLY A 657 2.02 -23.01 11.10
CA GLY A 657 1.06 -21.91 10.96
C GLY A 657 0.52 -21.33 12.26
N GLY A 658 1.36 -21.26 13.30
CA GLY A 658 1.00 -20.68 14.60
C GLY A 658 1.04 -19.15 14.59
N LEU A 659 0.16 -18.53 15.37
CA LEU A 659 0.15 -17.09 15.60
C LEU A 659 1.09 -16.73 16.75
N TYR A 660 1.92 -15.71 16.59
CA TYR A 660 2.85 -15.25 17.62
C TYR A 660 2.82 -13.73 17.72
N ILE A 661 3.17 -13.15 18.88
CA ILE A 661 3.31 -11.69 19.03
C ILE A 661 4.32 -11.19 17.99
N GLY A 662 3.95 -10.20 17.16
CA GLY A 662 4.82 -9.71 16.08
C GLY A 662 5.12 -10.73 14.97
N GLY A 663 4.25 -11.74 14.81
CA GLY A 663 4.28 -12.75 13.75
C GLY A 663 5.33 -13.84 13.89
N SER A 664 5.31 -14.81 12.97
CA SER A 664 6.17 -15.99 12.96
C SER A 664 7.49 -15.78 12.21
N SER A 665 7.58 -14.79 11.32
CA SER A 665 8.77 -14.50 10.50
C SER A 665 10.04 -14.24 11.31
N SER A 666 9.93 -13.59 12.48
CA SER A 666 11.07 -13.30 13.35
C SER A 666 11.45 -14.45 14.30
N LEU A 667 10.80 -15.62 14.23
CA LEU A 667 11.15 -16.77 15.08
C LEU A 667 12.52 -17.37 14.75
N SER A 668 12.92 -17.30 13.48
CA SER A 668 14.24 -17.73 12.99
C SER A 668 15.33 -16.67 13.14
N ASP A 669 14.96 -15.44 13.49
CA ASP A 669 15.91 -14.34 13.69
C ASP A 669 16.70 -14.48 15.01
N SER A 670 17.68 -13.60 15.20
CA SER A 670 18.39 -13.49 16.48
C SER A 670 17.43 -13.15 17.63
N VAL A 671 17.79 -13.52 18.87
CA VAL A 671 16.95 -13.29 20.05
C VAL A 671 16.65 -11.79 20.22
N GLU A 672 17.64 -10.93 19.96
CA GLU A 672 17.52 -9.48 20.08
C GLU A 672 16.54 -8.91 19.06
N ARG A 673 16.59 -9.38 17.81
CA ARG A 673 15.69 -8.94 16.74
C ARG A 673 14.25 -9.40 17.01
N ARG A 674 14.07 -10.63 17.48
CA ARG A 674 12.76 -11.14 17.90
C ARG A 674 12.18 -10.31 19.04
N GLU A 675 12.98 -10.00 20.06
CA GLU A 675 12.55 -9.18 21.19
C GLU A 675 12.19 -7.76 20.75
N ALA A 676 12.95 -7.15 19.84
CA ALA A 676 12.64 -5.83 19.29
C ALA A 676 11.27 -5.80 18.59
N VAL A 677 10.98 -6.78 17.71
CA VAL A 677 9.69 -6.87 17.00
C VAL A 677 8.54 -7.11 17.99
N VAL A 678 8.73 -7.98 18.98
CA VAL A 678 7.71 -8.25 20.01
C VAL A 678 7.44 -7.01 20.87
N LEU A 679 8.48 -6.27 21.25
CA LEU A 679 8.34 -5.02 22.00
C LEU A 679 7.59 -3.97 21.18
N GLU A 680 7.91 -3.83 19.90
CA GLU A 680 7.21 -2.91 19.00
C GLU A 680 5.73 -3.31 18.86
N ALA A 681 5.41 -4.59 18.65
CA ALA A 681 4.03 -5.06 18.57
C ALA A 681 3.25 -4.79 19.87
N ARG A 682 3.87 -5.04 21.04
CA ARG A 682 3.28 -4.72 22.35
C ARG A 682 3.02 -3.22 22.53
N LEU A 683 3.98 -2.37 22.14
CA LEU A 683 3.82 -0.91 22.21
C LEU A 683 2.62 -0.46 21.39
N PHE A 684 2.54 -0.86 20.13
CA PHE A 684 1.44 -0.51 19.24
C PHE A 684 0.08 -1.00 19.75
N ALA A 685 0.01 -2.25 20.20
CA ALA A 685 -1.23 -2.81 20.73
C ALA A 685 -1.67 -2.08 22.01
N LEU A 686 -0.75 -1.83 22.95
CA LEU A 686 -1.07 -1.14 24.21
C LEU A 686 -1.49 0.31 23.99
N GLU A 687 -0.88 1.01 23.03
CA GLU A 687 -1.35 2.34 22.63
C GLU A 687 -2.78 2.30 22.07
N MET A 688 -3.13 1.27 21.29
CA MET A 688 -4.52 1.06 20.84
C MET A 688 -5.47 0.82 22.01
N LEU A 689 -5.10 -0.05 22.96
CA LEU A 689 -5.90 -0.32 24.16
C LEU A 689 -6.08 0.93 25.03
N SER A 690 -5.02 1.70 25.23
CA SER A 690 -5.09 2.99 25.93
C SER A 690 -5.99 3.97 25.19
N SER A 691 -5.91 4.04 23.86
CA SER A 691 -6.78 4.92 23.05
C SER A 691 -8.25 4.54 23.18
N MET A 692 -8.58 3.24 23.17
CA MET A 692 -9.94 2.74 23.39
C MET A 692 -10.47 3.12 24.78
N CYS A 693 -9.66 2.91 25.82
CA CYS A 693 -10.02 3.24 27.19
C CYS A 693 -10.14 4.76 27.40
N SER A 694 -9.23 5.55 26.82
CA SER A 694 -9.27 7.01 26.88
C SER A 694 -10.52 7.57 26.18
N ALA A 695 -10.86 7.04 25.00
CA ALA A 695 -12.10 7.39 24.30
C ALA A 695 -13.35 7.07 25.13
N ALA A 696 -13.36 5.93 25.81
CA ALA A 696 -14.47 5.48 26.67
C ALA A 696 -14.61 6.26 27.99
N LEU A 697 -13.57 6.99 28.41
CA LEU A 697 -13.55 7.75 29.66
C LEU A 697 -13.60 9.28 29.44
N ARG A 698 -13.56 9.73 28.19
CA ARG A 698 -13.59 11.16 27.85
C ARG A 698 -14.95 11.76 28.25
N PRO A 699 -14.98 12.94 28.89
CA PRO A 699 -16.25 13.57 29.26
C PRO A 699 -17.03 13.98 28.00
N ALA A 700 -18.11 13.27 27.68
CA ALA A 700 -18.99 13.60 26.55
C ALA A 700 -20.06 14.61 26.96
N ALA A 701 -20.26 15.65 26.14
CA ALA A 701 -21.22 16.74 26.40
C ALA A 701 -22.69 16.26 26.50
N ALA A 702 -23.01 15.11 25.89
CA ALA A 702 -24.34 14.50 25.87
C ALA A 702 -24.43 13.18 26.68
N ALA A 703 -23.50 12.92 27.61
CA ALA A 703 -23.48 11.67 28.37
C ALA A 703 -24.70 11.53 29.30
N THR A 704 -25.43 10.41 29.17
CA THR A 704 -26.50 10.05 30.11
C THR A 704 -25.93 9.63 31.46
N ALA A 705 -26.74 9.68 32.53
CA ALA A 705 -26.32 9.23 33.87
C ALA A 705 -25.81 7.77 33.86
N ALA A 706 -26.48 6.88 33.10
CA ALA A 706 -26.06 5.50 32.92
C ALA A 706 -24.71 5.39 32.19
N SER A 707 -24.47 6.22 31.16
CA SER A 707 -23.18 6.28 30.46
C SER A 707 -22.05 6.70 31.41
N ALA A 708 -22.30 7.70 32.26
CA ALA A 708 -21.32 8.16 33.24
C ALA A 708 -21.02 7.09 34.30
N GLU A 709 -22.02 6.33 34.74
CA GLU A 709 -21.84 5.19 35.65
C GLU A 709 -20.97 4.09 35.05
N ARG A 710 -21.20 3.72 33.77
CA ARG A 710 -20.36 2.74 33.06
C ARG A 710 -18.92 3.22 32.92
N GLY A 711 -18.70 4.51 32.64
CA GLY A 711 -17.36 5.10 32.63
C GLY A 711 -16.65 5.00 33.99
N LYS A 712 -17.36 5.22 35.11
CA LYS A 712 -16.80 5.05 36.46
C LYS A 712 -16.40 3.60 36.74
N LEU A 713 -17.26 2.64 36.38
CA LEU A 713 -16.96 1.21 36.53
C LEU A 713 -15.75 0.79 35.70
N LEU A 714 -15.62 1.30 34.47
CA LEU A 714 -14.44 1.06 33.63
C LEU A 714 -13.17 1.64 34.27
N ALA A 715 -13.23 2.88 34.76
CA ALA A 715 -12.10 3.49 35.45
C ALA A 715 -11.68 2.71 36.70
N GLU A 716 -12.64 2.18 37.46
CA GLU A 716 -12.36 1.32 38.62
C GLU A 716 -11.70 0.00 38.21
N LYS A 717 -12.22 -0.68 37.17
CA LYS A 717 -11.62 -1.92 36.65
C LYS A 717 -10.20 -1.68 36.14
N ILE A 718 -9.95 -0.59 35.43
CA ILE A 718 -8.60 -0.19 35.00
C ILE A 718 -7.68 0.02 36.20
N ARG A 719 -8.15 0.71 37.24
CA ARG A 719 -7.39 0.94 38.48
C ARG A 719 -7.03 -0.37 39.19
N GLN A 720 -7.98 -1.30 39.28
CA GLN A 720 -7.76 -2.62 39.89
C GLN A 720 -6.72 -3.42 39.10
N LEU A 721 -6.88 -3.53 37.77
CA LEU A 721 -5.96 -4.29 36.91
C LEU A 721 -4.54 -3.72 36.91
N THR A 722 -4.40 -2.41 36.73
CA THR A 722 -3.10 -1.74 36.76
C THR A 722 -2.45 -1.87 38.14
N GLY A 723 -3.21 -1.71 39.23
CA GLY A 723 -2.73 -1.95 40.59
C GLY A 723 -2.18 -3.36 40.79
N CYS A 724 -2.87 -4.39 40.29
CA CYS A 724 -2.40 -5.78 40.36
C CYS A 724 -1.11 -6.01 39.56
N TYR A 725 -1.02 -5.45 38.35
CA TYR A 725 0.14 -5.68 37.47
C TYR A 725 1.39 -4.94 37.95
N LEU A 726 1.25 -3.73 38.52
CA LEU A 726 2.37 -2.95 39.04
C LEU A 726 3.05 -3.59 40.26
N VAL A 727 2.34 -4.44 41.01
CA VAL A 727 2.90 -5.17 42.17
C VAL A 727 3.41 -6.57 41.79
N SER A 728 3.16 -7.03 40.55
CA SER A 728 3.57 -8.35 40.07
C SER A 728 5.09 -8.59 40.15
N LYS A 729 5.49 -9.86 40.31
CA LYS A 729 6.90 -10.30 40.24
C LYS A 729 7.37 -10.61 38.82
N LEU A 730 6.50 -10.43 37.83
CA LEU A 730 6.82 -10.57 36.41
C LEU A 730 7.19 -9.20 35.83
N ALA A 731 8.38 -9.10 35.23
CA ALA A 731 8.86 -7.87 34.60
C ALA A 731 7.92 -7.44 33.48
N THR A 732 7.41 -8.41 32.71
CA THR A 732 6.50 -8.18 31.60
C THR A 732 5.19 -7.52 32.06
N HIS A 733 4.65 -7.92 33.21
CA HIS A 733 3.41 -7.32 33.76
C HIS A 733 3.61 -5.85 34.12
N ARG A 734 4.72 -5.52 34.81
CA ARG A 734 5.01 -4.13 35.19
C ARG A 734 5.29 -3.25 33.95
N PHE A 735 6.01 -3.79 32.97
CA PHE A 735 6.27 -3.10 31.70
C PHE A 735 4.98 -2.78 30.94
N VAL A 736 4.12 -3.79 30.73
CA VAL A 736 2.82 -3.64 30.06
C VAL A 736 1.93 -2.64 30.81
N ALA A 737 1.85 -2.71 32.13
CA ALA A 737 1.07 -1.77 32.94
C ALA A 737 1.59 -0.33 32.86
N GLY A 738 2.91 -0.14 32.88
CA GLY A 738 3.53 1.18 32.74
C GLY A 738 3.23 1.82 31.38
N LEU A 739 3.38 1.06 30.30
CA LEU A 739 3.05 1.53 28.95
C LEU A 739 1.55 1.84 28.79
N PHE A 740 0.69 0.95 29.28
CA PHE A 740 -0.76 1.17 29.26
C PHE A 740 -1.14 2.45 30.03
N CYS A 741 -0.54 2.70 31.20
CA CYS A 741 -0.75 3.94 31.96
C CYS A 741 -0.24 5.19 31.22
N SER A 742 0.86 5.09 30.48
CA SER A 742 1.40 6.21 29.68
C SER A 742 0.38 6.73 28.66
N GLY A 743 -0.28 5.82 27.94
CA GLY A 743 -1.32 6.15 26.97
C GLY A 743 -2.65 6.65 27.57
N LEU A 744 -2.82 6.55 28.90
CA LEU A 744 -4.01 7.02 29.63
C LEU A 744 -3.80 8.41 30.28
N SER A 745 -2.69 9.08 29.97
CA SER A 745 -2.32 10.36 30.58
C SER A 745 -3.42 11.44 30.45
N GLU A 746 -4.09 11.52 29.30
CA GLU A 746 -5.20 12.44 29.03
C GLU A 746 -6.37 12.26 30.01
N VAL A 747 -6.60 11.04 30.49
CA VAL A 747 -7.74 10.67 31.32
C VAL A 747 -7.32 10.26 32.73
N SER A 748 -6.11 10.64 33.12
CA SER A 748 -5.51 10.36 34.43
C SER A 748 -6.40 10.82 35.60
N ALA A 749 -7.12 11.94 35.44
CA ALA A 749 -8.06 12.44 36.45
C ALA A 749 -9.22 11.47 36.74
N ALA A 750 -9.79 10.83 35.71
CA ALA A 750 -10.87 9.86 35.87
C ALA A 750 -10.40 8.57 36.55
N ILE A 751 -9.16 8.16 36.27
CA ILE A 751 -8.57 6.92 36.80
C ILE A 751 -8.08 7.10 38.24
N SER A 752 -7.67 8.32 38.63
CA SER A 752 -7.02 8.58 39.92
C SER A 752 -7.94 8.42 41.15
N GLY A 753 -9.25 8.71 41.05
CA GLY A 753 -10.22 8.56 42.15
C GLY A 753 -9.98 9.49 43.37
N ASP A 754 -10.93 9.50 44.32
CA ASP A 754 -10.86 10.30 45.57
C ASP A 754 -9.95 9.65 46.64
N ASP A 755 -9.76 8.33 46.58
CA ASP A 755 -8.84 7.59 47.45
C ASP A 755 -7.41 7.68 46.92
N SER A 756 -6.67 8.68 47.40
CA SER A 756 -5.21 8.82 47.33
C SER A 756 -4.46 7.81 46.43
N ASN A 757 -4.42 8.08 45.12
CA ASN A 757 -3.30 7.72 44.22
C ASN A 757 -2.79 6.26 44.21
N SER A 758 -3.63 5.21 44.22
CA SER A 758 -3.10 3.82 44.20
C SER A 758 -2.24 3.47 42.97
N VAL A 759 -2.65 3.86 41.76
CA VAL A 759 -1.89 3.63 40.52
C VAL A 759 -0.66 4.52 40.46
N ARG A 760 -0.79 5.82 40.78
CA ARG A 760 0.33 6.76 40.82
C ARG A 760 1.37 6.37 41.86
N GLN A 761 0.95 5.96 43.05
CA GLN A 761 1.83 5.46 44.10
C GLN A 761 2.47 4.13 43.69
N GLY A 762 1.74 3.25 43.00
CA GLY A 762 2.29 2.02 42.41
C GLY A 762 3.39 2.31 41.39
N LEU A 763 3.19 3.28 40.50
CA LEU A 763 4.19 3.72 39.53
C LEU A 763 5.42 4.33 40.22
N LEU A 764 5.24 5.22 41.19
CA LEU A 764 6.32 5.80 41.98
C LEU A 764 7.10 4.74 42.78
N ARG A 765 6.39 3.73 43.32
CA ARG A 765 7.02 2.58 43.98
C ARG A 765 7.88 1.79 43.00
N CYS A 766 7.42 1.55 41.77
CA CYS A 766 8.23 0.84 40.77
C CYS A 766 9.55 1.55 40.42
N LEU A 767 9.64 2.87 40.58
CA LEU A 767 10.89 3.63 40.36
C LEU A 767 11.92 3.47 41.50
N THR A 768 11.47 3.09 42.69
CA THR A 768 12.30 3.06 43.91
C THR A 768 12.51 1.65 44.47
N GLU A 769 11.65 0.70 44.10
CA GLU A 769 11.67 -0.67 44.59
C GLU A 769 12.69 -1.53 43.83
N VAL A 770 13.50 -2.29 44.56
CA VAL A 770 14.41 -3.31 44.00
C VAL A 770 13.70 -4.66 44.01
N VAL A 771 13.42 -5.22 42.83
CA VAL A 771 12.71 -6.51 42.66
C VAL A 771 13.52 -7.46 41.80
N TYR A 772 13.65 -8.71 42.25
CA TYR A 772 14.14 -9.81 41.42
C TYR A 772 12.96 -10.43 40.66
N PHE A 773 12.92 -10.19 39.36
CA PHE A 773 11.86 -10.69 38.49
C PHE A 773 12.00 -12.19 38.22
N GLU A 774 10.88 -12.90 38.08
CA GLU A 774 10.88 -14.34 37.82
C GLU A 774 11.59 -14.71 36.52
N GLU A 775 11.52 -13.84 35.50
CA GLU A 775 12.21 -14.02 34.21
C GLU A 775 13.75 -14.05 34.39
N SER A 776 14.27 -13.30 35.36
CA SER A 776 15.71 -13.32 35.70
C SER A 776 16.08 -14.50 36.61
N LEU A 777 15.12 -15.02 37.38
CA LEU A 777 15.34 -16.01 38.43
C LEU A 777 15.79 -17.37 37.89
N LEU A 778 15.37 -17.75 36.67
CA LEU A 778 15.85 -18.96 36.01
C LEU A 778 17.37 -18.90 35.74
N HIS A 779 17.84 -17.77 35.21
CA HIS A 779 19.25 -17.54 34.92
C HIS A 779 20.09 -17.57 36.20
N PHE A 780 19.61 -16.90 37.26
CA PHE A 780 20.26 -16.95 38.57
C PHE A 780 20.28 -18.36 39.16
N LYS A 781 19.20 -19.14 39.07
CA LYS A 781 19.16 -20.54 39.54
C LYS A 781 20.15 -21.41 38.79
N GLN A 782 20.23 -21.28 37.46
CA GLN A 782 21.18 -22.03 36.65
C GLN A 782 22.62 -21.68 37.02
N MET A 783 22.93 -20.39 37.16
CA MET A 783 24.24 -19.93 37.63
C MET A 783 24.58 -20.49 39.01
N GLN A 784 23.63 -20.47 39.97
CA GLN A 784 23.85 -21.07 41.30
C GLN A 784 24.14 -22.57 41.22
N LEU A 785 23.43 -23.29 40.36
CA LEU A 785 23.61 -24.73 40.17
C LEU A 785 24.98 -25.04 39.56
N ASP A 786 25.31 -24.40 38.43
CA ASP A 786 26.57 -24.64 37.72
C ASP A 786 27.77 -24.27 38.58
N CYS A 787 27.72 -23.13 39.29
CA CYS A 787 28.79 -22.74 40.21
C CYS A 787 28.92 -23.71 41.39
N ARG A 788 27.83 -24.29 41.90
CA ARG A 788 27.90 -25.29 42.98
C ARG A 788 28.43 -26.64 42.51
N LEU A 789 28.07 -27.07 41.30
CA LEU A 789 28.62 -28.27 40.68
C LEU A 789 30.13 -28.11 40.48
N LEU A 790 30.56 -26.98 39.94
CA LEU A 790 31.97 -26.62 39.82
C LEU A 790 32.68 -26.63 41.19
N LEU A 791 32.07 -26.04 42.22
CA LEU A 791 32.61 -26.07 43.59
C LEU A 791 32.70 -27.49 44.17
N GLY A 792 31.74 -28.36 43.86
CA GLY A 792 31.75 -29.77 44.25
C GLY A 792 32.92 -30.51 43.61
N GLU A 793 33.08 -30.40 42.29
CA GLU A 793 34.18 -31.04 41.57
C GLU A 793 35.55 -30.52 42.03
N LEU A 794 35.68 -29.21 42.28
CA LEU A 794 36.91 -28.62 42.81
C LEU A 794 37.24 -29.15 44.22
N LYS A 795 36.23 -29.39 45.07
CA LYS A 795 36.43 -30.00 46.40
C LYS A 795 36.84 -31.47 46.30
N GLU A 796 36.18 -32.26 45.45
CA GLU A 796 36.54 -33.66 45.20
C GLU A 796 37.95 -33.80 44.61
N ALA A 797 38.37 -32.82 43.83
CA ALA A 797 39.71 -32.74 43.25
C ALA A 797 40.78 -32.18 44.22
N GLY A 798 40.44 -31.88 45.48
CA GLY A 798 41.41 -31.50 46.52
C GLY A 798 41.68 -29.99 46.69
N ALA A 799 40.94 -29.12 46.00
CA ALA A 799 41.16 -27.67 46.00
C ALA A 799 40.49 -26.91 47.18
N SER A 800 40.28 -27.55 48.32
CA SER A 800 39.41 -27.00 49.39
C SER A 800 39.97 -25.77 50.12
N ALA A 801 41.26 -25.45 50.01
CA ALA A 801 41.92 -24.37 50.76
C ALA A 801 41.86 -22.98 50.10
N ALA A 802 41.46 -22.90 48.82
CA ALA A 802 41.48 -21.66 48.03
C ALA A 802 40.09 -21.16 47.62
N LEU A 803 39.02 -21.80 48.10
CA LEU A 803 37.65 -21.48 47.71
C LEU A 803 37.03 -20.39 48.60
N PRO A 804 36.26 -19.43 48.04
CA PRO A 804 35.60 -18.37 48.81
C PRO A 804 34.60 -18.94 49.82
N ASN A 805 34.39 -18.24 50.94
CA ASN A 805 33.50 -18.69 52.02
C ASN A 805 32.04 -18.76 51.51
N ILE A 806 31.46 -19.96 51.48
CA ILE A 806 30.20 -20.22 50.77
C ILE A 806 29.03 -20.10 51.76
N GLY A 807 28.27 -19.01 51.66
CA GLY A 807 26.93 -18.91 52.24
C GLY A 807 25.91 -19.77 51.46
N PRO A 808 24.66 -19.91 51.95
CA PRO A 808 23.63 -20.70 51.27
C PRO A 808 23.29 -20.18 49.88
N VAL A 809 23.61 -18.93 49.53
CA VAL A 809 23.44 -18.33 48.19
C VAL A 809 24.75 -17.64 47.79
N LEU A 810 25.24 -17.89 46.58
CA LEU A 810 26.44 -17.25 46.04
C LEU A 810 26.10 -15.87 45.45
N SER A 811 26.88 -14.83 45.73
CA SER A 811 26.72 -13.54 45.03
C SER A 811 27.27 -13.63 43.59
N LEU A 812 26.82 -12.76 42.67
CA LEU A 812 27.38 -12.71 41.31
C LEU A 812 28.90 -12.48 41.34
N GLU A 813 29.39 -11.64 42.25
CA GLU A 813 30.84 -11.41 42.43
C GLU A 813 31.57 -12.66 42.92
N ALA A 814 30.97 -13.44 43.82
CA ALA A 814 31.50 -14.73 44.24
C ALA A 814 31.53 -15.74 43.08
N CYS A 815 30.50 -15.75 42.23
CA CYS A 815 30.49 -16.58 41.03
C CYS A 815 31.51 -16.11 39.98
N LYS A 816 31.69 -14.79 39.78
CA LYS A 816 32.71 -14.22 38.88
C LYS A 816 34.14 -14.53 39.35
N THR A 817 34.39 -14.50 40.65
CA THR A 817 35.69 -14.88 41.21
C THR A 817 35.94 -16.39 41.11
N LEU A 818 34.90 -17.21 41.23
CA LEU A 818 34.95 -18.66 41.05
C LEU A 818 35.23 -19.08 39.60
N VAL A 819 34.77 -18.32 38.59
CA VAL A 819 35.02 -18.65 37.17
C VAL A 819 36.13 -17.82 36.55
N GLY A 820 36.56 -16.76 37.23
CA GLY A 820 37.59 -15.82 36.77
C GLY A 820 39.01 -16.40 36.76
N PRO A 821 40.01 -15.56 36.42
CA PRO A 821 41.40 -15.97 36.20
C PRO A 821 42.09 -16.60 37.42
N ALA A 822 41.54 -16.43 38.63
CA ALA A 822 42.02 -17.11 39.84
C ALA A 822 41.70 -18.62 39.84
N ALA A 823 40.56 -19.03 39.29
CA ALA A 823 40.20 -20.44 39.12
C ALA A 823 40.90 -21.08 37.90
N ALA A 824 41.27 -20.28 36.89
CA ALA A 824 42.11 -20.73 35.76
C ALA A 824 43.49 -21.24 36.19
N LYS A 825 44.03 -20.75 37.33
CA LYS A 825 45.29 -21.26 37.91
C LYS A 825 45.13 -22.60 38.64
N LEU A 826 43.99 -22.82 39.29
CA LEU A 826 43.65 -24.09 39.99
C LEU A 826 43.19 -25.20 39.03
N THR A 827 42.61 -24.82 37.88
CA THR A 827 42.11 -25.74 36.86
C THR A 827 43.17 -26.14 35.83
N ALA A 828 44.35 -25.53 35.83
CA ALA A 828 45.46 -25.93 34.95
C ALA A 828 46.01 -27.34 35.27
N GLU A 829 45.93 -27.78 36.53
CA GLU A 829 46.37 -29.11 36.98
C GLU A 829 45.27 -30.18 36.91
N LEU A 830 43.99 -29.76 36.85
CA LEU A 830 42.79 -30.62 36.92
C LEU A 830 41.91 -30.51 35.65
N ARG A 831 42.50 -29.97 34.57
CA ARG A 831 41.81 -29.42 33.39
C ARG A 831 40.86 -30.41 32.72
N ASP A 832 41.28 -31.66 32.53
CA ASP A 832 40.48 -32.65 31.81
C ASP A 832 39.26 -33.14 32.61
N ARG A 833 39.26 -32.97 33.94
CA ARG A 833 38.17 -33.41 34.83
C ARG A 833 37.09 -32.34 35.04
N VAL A 834 37.46 -31.06 35.03
CA VAL A 834 36.57 -29.94 35.44
C VAL A 834 36.25 -28.98 34.28
N ALA A 835 36.88 -29.14 33.10
CA ALA A 835 36.71 -28.22 31.97
C ALA A 835 35.25 -28.06 31.51
N ALA A 836 34.46 -29.13 31.51
CA ALA A 836 33.05 -29.08 31.12
C ALA A 836 32.23 -28.19 32.08
N GLN A 837 32.35 -28.41 33.40
CA GLN A 837 31.62 -27.62 34.40
C GLN A 837 32.14 -26.18 34.51
N LEU A 838 33.44 -25.96 34.34
CA LEU A 838 34.01 -24.61 34.27
C LEU A 838 33.44 -23.84 33.08
N SER A 839 33.34 -24.48 31.92
CA SER A 839 32.76 -23.85 30.72
C SER A 839 31.27 -23.54 30.91
N ALA A 840 30.50 -24.47 31.49
CA ALA A 840 29.08 -24.27 31.78
C ALA A 840 28.85 -23.12 32.78
N ALA A 841 29.62 -23.11 33.88
CA ALA A 841 29.58 -22.05 34.89
C ALA A 841 30.02 -20.69 34.34
N SER A 842 31.02 -20.64 33.43
CA SER A 842 31.42 -19.38 32.78
C SER A 842 30.29 -18.84 31.95
N VAL A 843 29.68 -19.67 31.12
CA VAL A 843 28.58 -19.28 30.25
C VAL A 843 27.38 -18.79 31.07
N SER A 844 27.03 -19.43 32.19
CA SER A 844 25.91 -18.99 33.02
C SER A 844 26.21 -17.72 33.83
N VAL A 845 27.44 -17.53 34.31
CA VAL A 845 27.89 -16.29 34.96
C VAL A 845 27.94 -15.13 33.98
N ASP A 846 28.45 -15.34 32.77
CA ASP A 846 28.50 -14.32 31.72
C ASP A 846 27.09 -13.91 31.27
N LYS A 847 26.17 -14.87 31.12
CA LYS A 847 24.75 -14.58 30.85
C LYS A 847 24.10 -13.76 31.96
N CYS A 848 24.27 -14.12 33.22
CA CYS A 848 23.74 -13.33 34.35
C CYS A 848 24.37 -11.93 34.43
N SER A 849 25.66 -11.83 34.12
CA SER A 849 26.40 -10.56 34.10
C SER A 849 25.94 -9.65 32.98
N ALA A 850 25.68 -10.20 31.79
CA ALA A 850 25.12 -9.47 30.66
C ALA A 850 23.70 -8.99 30.95
N LEU A 851 22.84 -9.83 31.56
CA LEU A 851 21.50 -9.44 32.00
C LEU A 851 21.52 -8.26 32.99
N ILE A 852 22.42 -8.29 33.97
CA ILE A 852 22.57 -7.19 34.94
C ILE A 852 23.22 -5.95 34.29
N GLY A 853 24.15 -6.15 33.35
CA GLY A 853 24.75 -5.07 32.58
C GLY A 853 23.73 -4.32 31.72
N LEU A 854 22.81 -5.04 31.07
CA LEU A 854 21.69 -4.47 30.32
C LEU A 854 20.69 -3.73 31.22
N LEU A 855 20.49 -4.19 32.45
CA LEU A 855 19.65 -3.52 33.46
C LEU A 855 20.29 -2.24 34.03
N ASN A 856 21.63 -2.14 34.04
CA ASN A 856 22.36 -0.96 34.51
C ASN A 856 22.64 0.09 33.41
N MET A 857 22.40 -0.25 32.15
CA MET A 857 22.58 0.62 30.97
C MET A 857 21.28 1.34 30.55
N ARG A 858 20.18 1.09 31.24
CA ARG A 858 18.93 1.86 31.19
C ARG A 858 18.75 2.57 32.53
#